data_AF-A0A2U3LFF2-F1
#
_entry.id   AF-A0A2U3LFF2-F1
#
_cell.length_a   1.000
_cell.length_b   1.000
_cell.length_c   1.000
_cell.angle_alpha   90.00
_cell.angle_beta   90.00
_cell.angle_gamma   90.00
#
_symmetry.space_group_name_H-M   'P 1'
#
loop_
_entity.id
_entity.type
_entity.pdbx_description
1 polymer ?
#
loop_
_entity_poly.entity_id
_entity_poly.type
_entity_poly.pdbx_seq_one_letter_code
_entity_poly.pdbx_strand_id
1 'polypeptide(L)'
;MTNFRVPSATYRIQFNRDFTFNAARDLAPYLNDLGISDLYASPIFQARRGSLHGYSVTNFMEINRELGARSSFDSLVRKLKSRNMGLIIDIVANHMALSHENPWWMDVLENGPSSPYAFFFDIDWHPPSRVLEGKVLLPILGRHYSHALEGRELKLTLEECGFFIRYYDHKFSIDPKSYKDILTHRLADLEERLGESEPAVIGMKGLISMSGHLPAYWLVSPKKVKERQKDKEIIKRSLWMLYQGTPAVKEFIDENLEIFNGGKSDPGNFELLDRLLVDQPYRLAFWQVALEMINYRRFFSINDLIGIRIEDPQVFEAFKHGLLLDLVREGRVSGIRIDHIDGLYDPEKYLYRLQDGLAGPSTNRASDPGYYVLVEKILGEGETLPPDWPVSGSTGYDFANIVNGLFVDEQGYRKLQKVFASFTSLELPAADIVYEKKKLIMETLFGGEIENLGFYLCLLASHDRQARDLSRRELMKALVEVTACLPVYRTYIRSCAVSQRDKAYLERALDEVGRRNPSLSPMALGFMRRLLLMDFQPYLSDEQKDEQLHFVMRWQQFSGPVMAKGLEDTALYVYNPLVSLNEVGTSFKPTSLQAFHQFNKQRQSFSPFTMNATSTHDTKRSEDVRARINTLSEIVEEWEDLLERWKSLNENKKISVNGGLAPDPDEEILLYQTLIGAWPLHSEEVPSFKKRLKDYVIKAAREAMTHTRWTAPNTEYENALEAFTGSILDETGENEFLEHFLRTQSRLAYYGALNSLSQLLIKIASPGVPDFYQGSELWDFSLVDPDNRRPVDFTRRVQLLKGLKKIESTSRDTIIPELLVNWEDGRIKLYVTYKALNFRREHRALFLEGQYIPLPGTGARNNNVVAFLRTKENQWVLAAAPRLTAKMAATGPPLGERVWGQTRIEIPPESPVPWTNIFTGQTLEVPPAPEPRNLLLSRVFSRFPVALLYGRNQKTG
;
A
#
# COMPACT_ATOMS: atom_id res chain seq x y z
N MET A 1 15.72 -2.45 28.86
CA MET A 1 14.32 -2.89 28.68
C MET A 1 13.59 -1.71 28.08
N THR A 2 12.88 -1.90 26.96
CA THR A 2 12.12 -0.81 26.33
C THR A 2 10.95 -0.40 27.23
N ASN A 3 10.73 0.91 27.40
CA ASN A 3 9.69 1.45 28.30
C ASN A 3 8.26 1.46 27.69
N PHE A 4 8.08 0.94 26.47
CA PHE A 4 6.81 0.98 25.73
C PHE A 4 6.24 -0.41 25.41
N ARG A 5 4.92 -0.48 25.20
CA ARG A 5 4.21 -1.73 24.87
C ARG A 5 4.56 -2.20 23.45
N VAL A 6 5.28 -3.31 23.35
CA VAL A 6 5.43 -4.06 22.08
C VAL A 6 4.25 -5.04 21.93
N PRO A 7 3.70 -5.34 20.76
CA PRO A 7 2.73 -6.43 20.61
C PRO A 7 3.39 -7.81 20.66
N SER A 8 2.66 -8.82 21.14
CA SER A 8 3.04 -10.23 20.97
C SER A 8 2.59 -10.77 19.61
N ALA A 9 1.45 -10.27 19.12
CA ALA A 9 0.88 -10.52 17.79
C ALA A 9 -0.15 -9.44 17.47
N THR A 10 -0.26 -9.05 16.20
CA THR A 10 -1.19 -8.02 15.71
C THR A 10 -2.25 -8.61 14.79
N TYR A 11 -3.43 -7.99 14.76
CA TYR A 11 -4.52 -8.38 13.87
C TYR A 11 -5.08 -7.15 13.14
N ARG A 12 -4.84 -7.05 11.83
CA ARG A 12 -5.28 -5.95 10.97
C ARG A 12 -6.78 -6.03 10.71
N ILE A 13 -7.48 -4.94 11.02
CA ILE A 13 -8.91 -4.73 10.73
C ILE A 13 -9.07 -3.54 9.76
N GLN A 14 -9.81 -3.76 8.68
CA GLN A 14 -10.25 -2.76 7.72
C GLN A 14 -11.57 -2.16 8.22
N PHE A 15 -11.51 -1.00 8.86
CA PHE A 15 -12.68 -0.25 9.29
C PHE A 15 -13.34 0.46 8.10
N ASN A 16 -14.66 0.33 8.02
CA ASN A 16 -15.51 1.04 7.08
C ASN A 16 -16.96 1.07 7.61
N ARG A 17 -17.90 1.57 6.81
CA ARG A 17 -19.32 1.62 7.17
C ARG A 17 -19.95 0.25 7.47
N ASP A 18 -19.42 -0.83 6.88
CA ASP A 18 -19.93 -2.20 7.01
C ASP A 18 -19.24 -2.95 8.17
N PHE A 19 -18.04 -2.53 8.58
CA PHE A 19 -17.32 -3.04 9.75
C PHE A 19 -16.86 -1.88 10.66
N THR A 20 -17.71 -1.51 11.61
CA THR A 20 -17.57 -0.31 12.47
C THR A 20 -16.88 -0.60 13.82
N PHE A 21 -16.67 0.44 14.65
CA PHE A 21 -16.12 0.27 16.00
C PHE A 21 -16.95 -0.67 16.89
N ASN A 22 -18.28 -0.71 16.71
CA ASN A 22 -19.14 -1.62 17.47
C ASN A 22 -18.90 -3.08 17.07
N ALA A 23 -18.73 -3.36 15.76
CA ALA A 23 -18.41 -4.70 15.28
C ALA A 23 -17.04 -5.17 15.82
N ALA A 24 -16.02 -4.31 15.78
CA ALA A 24 -14.71 -4.62 16.35
C ALA A 24 -14.76 -4.83 17.88
N ARG A 25 -15.58 -4.07 18.61
CA ARG A 25 -15.78 -4.24 20.06
C ARG A 25 -16.35 -5.62 20.37
N ASP A 26 -17.32 -6.07 19.57
CA ASP A 26 -17.98 -7.36 19.76
C ASP A 26 -17.09 -8.53 19.32
N LEU A 27 -16.14 -8.27 18.41
CA LEU A 27 -15.10 -9.22 18.00
C LEU A 27 -13.94 -9.35 18.98
N ALA A 28 -13.64 -8.32 19.80
CA ALA A 28 -12.50 -8.32 20.73
C ALA A 28 -12.36 -9.58 21.62
N PRO A 29 -13.43 -10.20 22.16
CA PRO A 29 -13.31 -11.47 22.88
C PRO A 29 -12.74 -12.61 22.04
N TYR A 30 -13.13 -12.71 20.77
CA TYR A 30 -12.62 -13.73 19.85
C TYR A 30 -11.14 -13.52 19.55
N LEU A 31 -10.72 -12.29 19.24
CA LEU A 31 -9.30 -11.99 18.99
C LEU A 31 -8.43 -12.31 20.20
N ASN A 32 -8.90 -12.00 21.41
CA ASN A 32 -8.22 -12.38 22.64
C ASN A 32 -8.12 -13.90 22.81
N ASP A 33 -9.20 -14.64 22.53
CA ASP A 33 -9.21 -16.11 22.59
C ASP A 33 -8.28 -16.74 21.54
N LEU A 34 -8.18 -16.13 20.36
CA LEU A 34 -7.26 -16.53 19.29
C LEU A 34 -5.78 -16.35 19.68
N GLY A 35 -5.49 -15.45 20.63
CA GLY A 35 -4.13 -15.18 21.11
C GLY A 35 -3.53 -13.84 20.67
N ILE A 36 -4.32 -13.00 19.99
CA ILE A 36 -3.91 -11.65 19.57
C ILE A 36 -3.72 -10.76 20.80
N SER A 37 -2.66 -9.95 20.80
CA SER A 37 -2.41 -8.98 21.88
C SER A 37 -2.82 -7.56 21.51
N ASP A 38 -2.79 -7.19 20.24
CA ASP A 38 -3.05 -5.81 19.82
C ASP A 38 -3.88 -5.81 18.52
N LEU A 39 -4.95 -5.01 18.51
CA LEU A 39 -5.73 -4.76 17.30
C LEU A 39 -5.00 -3.71 16.46
N TYR A 40 -4.80 -3.99 15.18
CA TYR A 40 -4.19 -3.07 14.23
C TYR A 40 -5.30 -2.49 13.33
N ALA A 41 -5.70 -1.24 13.60
CA ALA A 41 -6.76 -0.56 12.90
C ALA A 41 -6.24 0.10 11.61
N SER A 42 -7.02 0.03 10.52
CA SER A 42 -6.93 0.97 9.40
C SER A 42 -7.16 2.43 9.84
N PRO A 43 -6.93 3.44 8.99
CA PRO A 43 -7.08 4.84 9.38
C PRO A 43 -8.47 5.14 9.94
N ILE A 44 -8.52 5.88 11.05
CA ILE A 44 -9.76 6.19 11.80
C ILE A 44 -10.21 7.65 11.66
N PHE A 45 -9.40 8.49 11.02
CA PHE A 45 -9.71 9.91 10.83
C PHE A 45 -10.78 10.10 9.76
N GLN A 46 -11.50 11.22 9.83
CA GLN A 46 -12.55 11.54 8.87
C GLN A 46 -11.99 11.50 7.45
N ALA A 47 -12.54 10.59 6.65
CA ALA A 47 -12.22 10.40 5.25
C ALA A 47 -13.40 10.80 4.37
N ARG A 48 -13.19 10.83 3.06
CA ARG A 48 -14.24 10.99 2.06
C ARG A 48 -15.40 10.03 2.37
N ARG A 49 -16.63 10.54 2.33
CA ARG A 49 -17.85 9.75 2.53
C ARG A 49 -17.85 8.50 1.64
N GLY A 50 -18.19 7.34 2.22
CA GLY A 50 -18.22 6.07 1.52
C GLY A 50 -16.84 5.43 1.28
N SER A 51 -15.74 6.00 1.80
CA SER A 51 -14.43 5.36 1.73
C SER A 51 -14.45 4.01 2.47
N LEU A 52 -14.01 2.95 1.79
CA LEU A 52 -13.90 1.60 2.35
C LEU A 52 -12.54 1.33 3.03
N HIS A 53 -11.62 2.29 2.98
CA HIS A 53 -10.23 2.11 3.41
C HIS A 53 -9.70 3.21 4.35
N GLY A 54 -10.25 4.43 4.30
CA GLY A 54 -9.88 5.51 5.22
C GLY A 54 -8.64 6.34 4.83
N TYR A 55 -7.89 5.96 3.80
CA TYR A 55 -6.69 6.70 3.33
C TYR A 55 -7.01 8.06 2.67
N SER A 56 -8.24 8.26 2.18
CA SER A 56 -8.69 9.53 1.59
C SER A 56 -9.12 10.54 2.67
N VAL A 57 -8.19 10.91 3.55
CA VAL A 57 -8.48 11.77 4.72
C VAL A 57 -8.91 13.17 4.30
N THR A 58 -10.00 13.66 4.88
CA THR A 58 -10.54 15.01 4.68
C THR A 58 -10.36 15.89 5.92
N ASN A 59 -10.28 15.29 7.12
CA ASN A 59 -10.05 16.02 8.37
C ASN A 59 -9.37 15.13 9.44
N PHE A 60 -8.17 15.53 9.90
CA PHE A 60 -7.42 14.82 10.95
C PHE A 60 -7.88 15.13 12.38
N MET A 61 -8.71 16.16 12.55
CA MET A 61 -9.20 16.59 13.85
C MET A 61 -10.47 15.84 14.29
N GLU A 62 -11.03 15.01 13.42
CA GLU A 62 -12.26 14.27 13.67
C GLU A 62 -12.05 12.77 13.45
N ILE A 63 -12.65 11.96 14.33
CA ILE A 63 -12.83 10.52 14.07
C ILE A 63 -13.93 10.37 13.02
N ASN A 64 -13.72 9.48 12.05
CA ASN A 64 -14.67 9.24 10.98
C ASN A 64 -16.04 8.80 11.51
N ARG A 65 -17.06 9.60 11.20
CA ARG A 65 -18.44 9.38 11.66
C ARG A 65 -19.07 8.11 11.09
N GLU A 66 -18.64 7.65 9.91
CA GLU A 66 -19.14 6.38 9.31
C GLU A 66 -18.65 5.14 10.08
N LEU A 67 -17.57 5.26 10.86
CA LEU A 67 -17.09 4.18 11.73
C LEU A 67 -17.84 4.13 13.08
N GLY A 68 -18.65 5.16 13.36
CA GLY A 68 -19.43 5.32 14.58
C GLY A 68 -19.07 6.61 15.34
N ALA A 69 -19.92 6.96 16.32
CA ALA A 69 -19.67 8.11 17.18
C ALA A 69 -18.42 7.90 18.07
N ARG A 70 -17.84 8.99 18.60
CA ARG A 70 -16.71 8.95 19.55
C ARG A 70 -16.96 8.00 20.74
N SER A 71 -18.20 7.91 21.23
CA SER A 71 -18.59 7.00 22.31
C SER A 71 -18.47 5.51 21.93
N SER A 72 -18.66 5.15 20.66
CA SER A 72 -18.42 3.80 20.14
C SER A 72 -16.93 3.47 20.11
N PHE A 73 -16.09 4.40 19.64
CA PHE A 73 -14.63 4.26 19.72
C PHE A 73 -14.14 4.08 21.16
N ASP A 74 -14.62 4.92 22.08
CA ASP A 74 -14.30 4.83 23.51
C ASP A 74 -14.72 3.49 24.13
N SER A 75 -15.84 2.92 23.66
CA SER A 75 -16.33 1.62 24.11
C SER A 75 -15.48 0.47 23.56
N LEU A 76 -15.01 0.55 22.31
CA LEU A 76 -14.02 -0.38 21.75
C LEU A 76 -12.73 -0.35 22.59
N VAL A 77 -12.17 0.83 22.85
CA VAL A 77 -10.92 0.98 23.62
C VAL A 77 -11.07 0.38 25.02
N ARG A 78 -12.16 0.66 25.74
CA ARG A 78 -12.43 0.05 27.06
C ARG A 78 -12.51 -1.48 26.98
N LYS A 79 -13.14 -2.01 25.92
CA LYS A 79 -13.26 -3.46 25.71
C LYS A 79 -11.89 -4.12 25.47
N LEU A 80 -11.03 -3.50 24.67
CA LEU A 80 -9.66 -3.95 24.43
C LEU A 80 -8.84 -3.92 25.73
N LYS A 81 -8.86 -2.79 26.45
CA LYS A 81 -8.16 -2.65 27.74
C LYS A 81 -8.59 -3.68 28.78
N SER A 82 -9.89 -4.00 28.87
CA SER A 82 -10.40 -5.04 29.79
C SER A 82 -9.84 -6.45 29.53
N ARG A 83 -9.20 -6.65 28.38
CA ARG A 83 -8.54 -7.90 27.95
C ARG A 83 -7.02 -7.77 27.88
N ASN A 84 -6.45 -6.69 28.41
CA ASN A 84 -5.04 -6.35 28.26
C ASN A 84 -4.60 -6.29 26.78
N MET A 85 -5.51 -5.92 25.88
CA MET A 85 -5.22 -5.71 24.47
C MET A 85 -4.90 -4.25 24.18
N GLY A 86 -3.95 -4.00 23.29
CA GLY A 86 -3.63 -2.68 22.79
C GLY A 86 -4.31 -2.36 21.46
N LEU A 87 -4.14 -1.12 21.02
CA LEU A 87 -4.67 -0.59 19.77
C LEU A 87 -3.54 0.11 19.02
N ILE A 88 -3.17 -0.43 17.86
CA ILE A 88 -2.30 0.22 16.90
C ILE A 88 -3.21 0.90 15.88
N ILE A 89 -2.97 2.18 15.60
CA ILE A 89 -3.71 2.89 14.54
C ILE A 89 -2.79 3.22 13.38
N ASP A 90 -3.36 3.13 12.19
CA ASP A 90 -2.76 3.58 10.95
C ASP A 90 -2.98 5.08 10.74
N ILE A 91 -1.95 5.80 10.32
CA ILE A 91 -2.01 7.25 10.08
C ILE A 91 -1.45 7.61 8.70
N VAL A 92 -2.08 8.60 8.07
CA VAL A 92 -1.68 9.13 6.76
C VAL A 92 -1.02 10.49 6.95
N ALA A 93 0.29 10.54 6.74
CA ALA A 93 1.09 11.77 6.89
C ALA A 93 1.57 12.36 5.55
N ASN A 94 1.34 11.66 4.44
CA ASN A 94 1.84 12.09 3.14
C ASN A 94 0.86 12.96 2.36
N HIS A 95 -0.44 12.74 2.51
CA HIS A 95 -1.44 13.28 1.60
C HIS A 95 -2.83 13.47 2.23
N MET A 96 -3.70 14.20 1.53
CA MET A 96 -5.12 14.41 1.84
C MET A 96 -5.99 14.28 0.60
N ALA A 97 -7.30 14.09 0.78
CA ALA A 97 -8.26 14.06 -0.31
C ALA A 97 -8.57 15.47 -0.87
N LEU A 98 -8.57 15.57 -2.20
CA LEU A 98 -9.11 16.69 -2.96
C LEU A 98 -10.64 16.58 -3.05
N SER A 99 -11.32 16.78 -1.92
CA SER A 99 -12.79 16.73 -1.81
C SER A 99 -13.34 18.06 -1.32
N HIS A 100 -14.60 18.35 -1.66
CA HIS A 100 -15.34 19.45 -1.07
C HIS A 100 -15.59 19.26 0.45
N GLU A 101 -15.40 18.03 0.94
CA GLU A 101 -15.41 17.67 2.36
C GLU A 101 -14.13 18.09 3.08
N ASN A 102 -13.06 18.47 2.36
CA ASN A 102 -11.82 18.96 2.93
C ASN A 102 -11.86 20.51 3.03
N PRO A 103 -12.03 21.08 4.23
CA PRO A 103 -12.20 22.52 4.39
C PRO A 103 -10.95 23.32 4.01
N TRP A 104 -9.75 22.77 4.23
CA TRP A 104 -8.49 23.43 3.85
C TRP A 104 -8.36 23.51 2.34
N TRP A 105 -8.73 22.43 1.64
CA TRP A 105 -8.73 22.41 0.18
C TRP A 105 -9.74 23.40 -0.41
N MET A 106 -10.95 23.46 0.13
CA MET A 106 -11.99 24.39 -0.35
C MET A 106 -11.59 25.87 -0.16
N ASP A 107 -10.84 26.18 0.89
CA ASP A 107 -10.29 27.53 1.09
C ASP A 107 -9.17 27.86 0.09
N VAL A 108 -8.32 26.88 -0.26
CA VAL A 108 -7.29 27.02 -1.30
C VAL A 108 -7.91 27.24 -2.66
N LEU A 109 -8.97 26.51 -3.03
CA LEU A 109 -9.68 26.74 -4.29
C LEU A 109 -10.32 28.14 -4.36
N GLU A 110 -10.79 28.66 -3.22
CA GLU A 110 -11.41 29.99 -3.14
C GLU A 110 -10.39 31.14 -3.13
N ASN A 111 -9.18 30.92 -2.60
CA ASN A 111 -8.22 31.99 -2.28
C ASN A 111 -6.83 31.82 -2.89
N GLY A 112 -6.57 30.75 -3.64
CA GLY A 112 -5.29 30.50 -4.29
C GLY A 112 -4.11 30.58 -3.33
N PRO A 113 -2.97 31.17 -3.75
CA PRO A 113 -1.80 31.42 -2.90
C PRO A 113 -2.10 32.26 -1.64
N SER A 114 -3.17 33.05 -1.62
CA SER A 114 -3.57 33.86 -0.45
C SER A 114 -4.38 33.08 0.58
N SER A 115 -4.59 31.78 0.39
CA SER A 115 -5.15 30.92 1.43
C SER A 115 -4.14 30.73 2.59
N PRO A 116 -4.57 30.81 3.87
CA PRO A 116 -3.73 30.38 4.99
C PRO A 116 -3.37 28.90 4.94
N TYR A 117 -4.02 28.10 4.09
CA TYR A 117 -3.71 26.68 3.88
C TYR A 117 -2.94 26.42 2.59
N ALA A 118 -2.62 27.44 1.77
CA ALA A 118 -1.88 27.25 0.52
C ALA A 118 -0.53 26.56 0.73
N PHE A 119 0.16 26.88 1.83
CA PHE A 119 1.46 26.28 2.17
C PHE A 119 1.36 24.89 2.82
N PHE A 120 0.15 24.42 3.18
CA PHE A 120 -0.04 23.06 3.70
C PHE A 120 0.12 22.02 2.61
N PHE A 121 -0.27 22.37 1.38
CA PHE A 121 -0.23 21.50 0.22
C PHE A 121 1.02 21.78 -0.61
N ASP A 122 1.47 20.75 -1.30
CA ASP A 122 2.64 20.78 -2.14
C ASP A 122 2.25 21.17 -3.57
N ILE A 123 1.98 22.46 -3.76
CA ILE A 123 1.56 23.07 -5.03
C ILE A 123 2.70 23.94 -5.55
N ASP A 124 3.07 23.71 -6.80
CA ASP A 124 3.91 24.61 -7.58
C ASP A 124 3.04 25.71 -8.18
N TRP A 125 3.09 26.89 -7.57
CA TRP A 125 2.33 28.08 -8.00
C TRP A 125 3.00 28.83 -9.16
N HIS A 126 4.23 28.46 -9.51
CA HIS A 126 5.01 29.05 -10.60
C HIS A 126 5.55 27.94 -11.53
N PRO A 127 4.70 27.02 -12.03
CA PRO A 127 5.15 25.89 -12.81
C PRO A 127 5.65 26.37 -14.19
N PRO A 128 6.36 25.53 -14.95
CA PRO A 128 6.86 25.89 -16.29
C PRO A 128 5.76 26.39 -17.24
N SER A 129 4.52 25.92 -17.05
CA SER A 129 3.37 26.32 -17.83
C SER A 129 2.77 27.64 -17.35
N ARG A 130 2.98 28.73 -18.12
CA ARG A 130 2.45 30.07 -17.80
C ARG A 130 0.92 30.14 -17.65
N VAL A 131 0.17 29.21 -18.22
CA VAL A 131 -1.30 29.17 -18.07
C VAL A 131 -1.74 28.71 -16.68
N LEU A 132 -0.82 28.16 -15.88
CA LEU A 132 -1.04 27.76 -14.49
C LEU A 132 -0.38 28.71 -13.48
N GLU A 133 0.16 29.85 -13.94
CA GLU A 133 0.75 30.87 -13.07
C GLU A 133 -0.28 31.32 -12.01
N GLY A 134 0.04 31.11 -10.73
CA GLY A 134 -0.83 31.42 -9.61
C GLY A 134 -2.08 30.54 -9.47
N LYS A 135 -2.19 29.45 -10.25
CA LYS A 135 -3.37 28.57 -10.28
C LYS A 135 -3.02 27.11 -10.00
N VAL A 136 -3.98 26.36 -9.48
CA VAL A 136 -3.88 24.89 -9.37
C VAL A 136 -4.65 24.19 -10.49
N LEU A 137 -4.04 23.20 -11.14
CA LEU A 137 -4.72 22.37 -12.13
C LEU A 137 -5.68 21.39 -11.44
N LEU A 138 -6.91 21.28 -11.94
CA LEU A 138 -7.91 20.32 -11.49
C LEU A 138 -8.29 19.36 -12.63
N PRO A 139 -7.55 18.26 -12.81
CA PRO A 139 -7.76 17.30 -13.89
C PRO A 139 -8.85 16.29 -13.52
N ILE A 140 -10.10 16.73 -13.54
CA ILE A 140 -11.26 15.98 -13.04
C ILE A 140 -12.38 15.79 -14.06
N LEU A 141 -12.37 16.55 -15.16
CA LEU A 141 -13.44 16.48 -16.13
C LEU A 141 -13.34 15.15 -16.86
N GLY A 142 -14.49 14.48 -17.08
CA GLY A 142 -14.55 13.21 -17.81
C GLY A 142 -14.34 13.36 -19.32
N ARG A 143 -14.40 14.60 -19.82
CA ARG A 143 -14.21 14.97 -21.24
C ARG A 143 -13.50 16.32 -21.36
N HIS A 144 -13.18 16.73 -22.58
CA HIS A 144 -12.61 18.05 -22.85
C HIS A 144 -13.46 19.20 -22.28
N TYR A 145 -12.79 20.26 -21.82
CA TYR A 145 -13.40 21.41 -21.17
C TYR A 145 -14.55 22.02 -21.96
N SER A 146 -14.37 22.26 -23.26
CA SER A 146 -15.41 22.81 -24.14
C SER A 146 -16.68 21.95 -24.12
N HIS A 147 -16.54 20.64 -24.29
CA HIS A 147 -17.67 19.71 -24.25
C HIS A 147 -18.35 19.65 -22.88
N ALA A 148 -17.61 19.77 -21.78
CA ALA A 148 -18.17 19.79 -20.43
C ALA A 148 -18.96 21.09 -20.16
N LEU A 149 -18.42 22.23 -20.63
CA LEU A 149 -19.06 23.54 -20.54
C LEU A 149 -20.31 23.61 -21.42
N GLU A 150 -20.18 23.34 -22.72
CA GLU A 150 -21.26 23.39 -23.71
C GLU A 150 -22.34 22.34 -23.45
N GLY A 151 -21.95 21.19 -22.89
CA GLY A 151 -22.85 20.14 -22.42
C GLY A 151 -23.61 20.47 -21.14
N ARG A 152 -23.42 21.66 -20.55
CA ARG A 152 -24.03 22.11 -19.29
C ARG A 152 -23.75 21.19 -18.10
N GLU A 153 -22.60 20.51 -18.14
CA GLU A 153 -22.14 19.66 -17.03
C GLU A 153 -21.57 20.51 -15.89
N LEU A 154 -21.00 21.68 -16.22
CA LEU A 154 -20.55 22.70 -15.28
C LEU A 154 -21.69 23.67 -14.96
N LYS A 155 -22.01 23.81 -13.68
CA LYS A 155 -23.12 24.68 -13.24
C LYS A 155 -22.69 25.61 -12.12
N LEU A 156 -22.83 26.92 -12.33
CA LEU A 156 -22.75 27.93 -11.30
C LEU A 156 -24.00 27.86 -10.41
N THR A 157 -23.79 27.80 -9.10
CA THR A 157 -24.85 27.73 -8.09
C THR A 157 -24.53 28.65 -6.92
N LEU A 158 -25.56 29.11 -6.21
CA LEU A 158 -25.43 29.85 -4.96
C LEU A 158 -25.92 28.99 -3.80
N GLU A 159 -25.13 28.95 -2.72
CA GLU A 159 -25.48 28.34 -1.45
C GLU A 159 -25.21 29.34 -0.31
N GLU A 160 -25.60 28.98 0.93
CA GLU A 160 -25.36 29.83 2.11
C GLU A 160 -23.90 30.26 2.27
N CYS A 161 -22.98 29.37 1.89
CA CYS A 161 -21.55 29.61 1.95
C CYS A 161 -20.95 30.16 0.65
N GLY A 162 -21.74 30.81 -0.21
CA GLY A 162 -21.27 31.55 -1.40
C GLY A 162 -21.56 30.86 -2.74
N PHE A 163 -20.93 31.36 -3.80
CA PHE A 163 -21.06 30.79 -5.15
C PHE A 163 -20.11 29.60 -5.37
N PHE A 164 -20.58 28.61 -6.13
CA PHE A 164 -19.87 27.38 -6.44
C PHE A 164 -20.07 26.94 -7.88
N ILE A 165 -19.06 26.26 -8.44
CA ILE A 165 -19.21 25.43 -9.63
C ILE A 165 -19.48 23.99 -9.21
N ARG A 166 -20.53 23.40 -9.78
CA ARG A 166 -20.85 21.98 -9.65
C ARG A 166 -20.51 21.24 -10.93
N TYR A 167 -19.89 20.08 -10.78
CA TYR A 167 -19.64 19.12 -11.85
C TYR A 167 -20.00 17.74 -11.33
N TYR A 168 -21.22 17.26 -11.65
CA TYR A 168 -21.80 16.08 -11.00
C TYR A 168 -21.72 16.20 -9.46
N ASP A 169 -21.03 15.27 -8.78
CA ASP A 169 -20.86 15.26 -7.33
C ASP A 169 -19.73 16.19 -6.83
N HIS A 170 -18.95 16.77 -7.74
CA HIS A 170 -17.88 17.69 -7.37
C HIS A 170 -18.39 19.12 -7.20
N LYS A 171 -17.73 19.85 -6.28
CA LYS A 171 -18.07 21.22 -5.89
C LYS A 171 -16.79 22.04 -5.73
N PHE A 172 -16.72 23.21 -6.36
CA PHE A 172 -15.55 24.12 -6.36
C PHE A 172 -15.97 25.52 -5.95
N SER A 173 -15.25 26.12 -5.00
CA SER A 173 -15.51 27.48 -4.51
C SER A 173 -15.21 28.54 -5.58
N ILE A 174 -16.05 29.56 -5.74
CA ILE A 174 -15.73 30.72 -6.59
C ILE A 174 -15.00 31.79 -5.77
N ASP A 175 -13.97 32.43 -6.34
CA ASP A 175 -13.29 33.59 -5.77
C ASP A 175 -14.30 34.72 -5.45
N PRO A 176 -14.47 35.12 -4.18
CA PRO A 176 -15.38 36.20 -3.78
C PRO A 176 -15.12 37.53 -4.49
N LYS A 177 -13.91 37.78 -5.01
CA LYS A 177 -13.61 38.96 -5.83
C LYS A 177 -14.39 38.95 -7.15
N SER A 178 -14.57 37.77 -7.75
CA SER A 178 -15.31 37.55 -9.01
C SER A 178 -16.83 37.58 -8.83
N TYR A 179 -17.35 37.63 -7.59
CA TYR A 179 -18.79 37.80 -7.35
C TYR A 179 -19.30 39.10 -7.95
N LYS A 180 -18.45 40.13 -8.06
CA LYS A 180 -18.78 41.39 -8.73
C LYS A 180 -19.29 41.16 -10.16
N ASP A 181 -18.74 40.19 -10.88
CA ASP A 181 -19.05 39.98 -12.30
C ASP A 181 -20.43 39.32 -12.45
N ILE A 182 -20.79 38.43 -11.53
CA ILE A 182 -22.11 37.80 -11.45
C ILE A 182 -23.18 38.83 -11.03
N LEU A 183 -22.87 39.64 -10.02
CA LEU A 183 -23.82 40.55 -9.39
C LEU A 183 -24.02 41.86 -10.16
N THR A 184 -23.03 42.29 -10.94
CA THR A 184 -23.13 43.49 -11.81
C THR A 184 -23.93 43.19 -13.07
N HIS A 185 -23.95 41.94 -13.53
CA HIS A 185 -24.72 41.55 -14.71
C HIS A 185 -26.19 41.88 -14.50
N ARG A 186 -26.79 42.66 -15.41
CA ARG A 186 -28.20 43.10 -15.35
C ARG A 186 -28.57 43.93 -14.12
N LEU A 187 -27.60 44.56 -13.44
CA LEU A 187 -27.89 45.40 -12.27
C LEU A 187 -28.92 46.51 -12.58
N ALA A 188 -28.88 47.07 -13.80
CA ALA A 188 -29.84 48.07 -14.27
C ALA A 188 -31.30 47.58 -14.21
N ASP A 189 -31.55 46.30 -14.51
CA ASP A 189 -32.90 45.70 -14.44
C ASP A 189 -33.41 45.68 -12.99
N LEU A 190 -32.52 45.41 -12.01
CA LEU A 190 -32.86 45.43 -10.60
C LEU A 190 -33.13 46.87 -10.11
N GLU A 191 -32.33 47.82 -10.57
CA GLU A 191 -32.51 49.25 -10.31
C GLU A 191 -33.84 49.77 -10.85
N GLU A 192 -34.23 49.36 -12.06
CA GLU A 192 -35.52 49.71 -12.66
C GLU A 192 -36.70 49.07 -11.90
N ARG A 193 -36.57 47.81 -11.48
CA ARG A 193 -37.62 47.07 -10.76
C ARG A 193 -37.90 47.62 -9.35
N LEU A 194 -36.87 48.06 -8.61
CA LEU A 194 -36.99 48.44 -7.19
C LEU A 194 -36.78 49.94 -6.91
N GLY A 195 -36.13 50.66 -7.82
CA GLY A 195 -35.68 52.04 -7.64
C GLY A 195 -34.27 52.13 -7.03
N GLU A 196 -33.46 53.08 -7.52
CA GLU A 196 -32.05 53.22 -7.13
C GLU A 196 -31.80 53.50 -5.64
N SER A 197 -32.79 54.07 -4.95
CA SER A 197 -32.70 54.43 -3.52
C SER A 197 -33.18 53.32 -2.58
N GLU A 198 -33.66 52.19 -3.12
CA GLU A 198 -34.15 51.08 -2.30
C GLU A 198 -32.99 50.44 -1.51
N PRO A 199 -33.14 50.16 -0.20
CA PRO A 199 -32.06 49.61 0.62
C PRO A 199 -31.43 48.32 0.08
N ALA A 200 -32.23 47.47 -0.58
CA ALA A 200 -31.73 46.24 -1.22
C ALA A 200 -30.80 46.54 -2.41
N VAL A 201 -31.11 47.56 -3.22
CA VAL A 201 -30.29 47.99 -4.37
C VAL A 201 -28.99 48.63 -3.87
N ILE A 202 -29.07 49.48 -2.85
CA ILE A 202 -27.89 50.08 -2.19
C ILE A 202 -27.01 48.98 -1.59
N GLY A 203 -27.61 48.00 -0.91
CA GLY A 203 -26.92 46.82 -0.36
C GLY A 203 -26.21 46.01 -1.45
N MET A 204 -26.85 45.79 -2.60
CA MET A 204 -26.26 45.12 -3.75
C MET A 204 -25.05 45.89 -4.32
N LYS A 205 -25.18 47.21 -4.52
CA LYS A 205 -24.06 48.07 -4.97
C LYS A 205 -22.89 48.05 -3.99
N GLY A 206 -23.19 48.11 -2.69
CA GLY A 206 -22.20 47.97 -1.62
C GLY A 206 -21.46 46.64 -1.70
N LEU A 207 -22.19 45.54 -1.87
CA LEU A 207 -21.64 44.19 -2.03
C LEU A 207 -20.74 44.08 -3.28
N ILE A 208 -21.19 44.58 -4.43
CA ILE A 208 -20.41 44.62 -5.68
C ILE A 208 -19.11 45.39 -5.47
N SER A 209 -19.17 46.57 -4.83
CA SER A 209 -17.99 47.37 -4.51
C SER A 209 -17.03 46.64 -3.59
N MET A 210 -17.53 46.01 -2.52
CA MET A 210 -16.71 45.22 -1.59
C MET A 210 -16.01 44.05 -2.28
N SER A 211 -16.74 43.28 -3.09
CA SER A 211 -16.17 42.20 -3.91
C SER A 211 -15.10 42.73 -4.86
N GLY A 212 -15.34 43.85 -5.54
CA GLY A 212 -14.37 44.49 -6.43
C GLY A 212 -13.07 44.91 -5.74
N HIS A 213 -13.16 45.46 -4.52
CA HIS A 213 -12.03 45.92 -3.72
C HIS A 213 -11.29 44.82 -2.96
N LEU A 214 -11.86 43.61 -2.89
CA LEU A 214 -11.20 42.48 -2.24
C LEU A 214 -9.79 42.27 -2.83
N PRO A 215 -8.73 42.12 -2.00
CA PRO A 215 -7.39 41.82 -2.50
C PRO A 215 -7.38 40.61 -3.43
N ALA A 216 -6.63 40.68 -4.52
CA ALA A 216 -6.50 39.56 -5.45
C ALA A 216 -5.88 38.32 -4.78
N TYR A 217 -6.26 37.13 -5.25
CA TYR A 217 -5.87 35.85 -4.63
C TYR A 217 -4.36 35.54 -4.74
N TRP A 218 -3.62 36.25 -5.58
CA TRP A 218 -2.16 36.12 -5.70
C TRP A 218 -1.38 37.10 -4.80
N LEU A 219 -2.04 37.96 -4.02
CA LEU A 219 -1.38 38.90 -3.10
C LEU A 219 -1.08 38.27 -1.73
N VAL A 220 0.06 37.59 -1.63
CA VAL A 220 0.44 36.76 -0.48
C VAL A 220 1.00 37.49 0.75
N SER A 221 1.05 38.83 0.76
CA SER A 221 1.54 39.55 1.95
C SER A 221 0.62 39.29 3.16
N PRO A 222 1.15 39.07 4.39
CA PRO A 222 0.33 38.73 5.56
C PRO A 222 -0.82 39.71 5.83
N LYS A 223 -0.60 41.00 5.57
CA LYS A 223 -1.63 42.05 5.69
C LYS A 223 -2.77 41.82 4.70
N LYS A 224 -2.46 41.54 3.42
CA LYS A 224 -3.46 41.34 2.37
C LYS A 224 -4.19 40.01 2.50
N VAL A 225 -3.50 38.95 2.93
CA VAL A 225 -4.13 37.68 3.28
C VAL A 225 -5.16 37.88 4.40
N LYS A 226 -4.80 38.57 5.49
CA LYS A 226 -5.72 38.84 6.61
C LYS A 226 -6.91 39.71 6.21
N GLU A 227 -6.68 40.75 5.41
CA GLU A 227 -7.72 41.62 4.84
C GLU A 227 -8.71 40.79 4.01
N ARG A 228 -8.21 39.99 3.06
CA ARG A 228 -9.02 39.11 2.21
C ARG A 228 -9.84 38.10 3.03
N GLN A 229 -9.22 37.42 4.00
CA GLN A 229 -9.88 36.42 4.83
C GLN A 229 -11.01 36.99 5.69
N LYS A 230 -10.86 38.23 6.17
CA LYS A 230 -11.92 38.91 6.91
C LYS A 230 -13.05 39.36 5.98
N ASP A 231 -12.70 40.05 4.89
CA ASP A 231 -13.69 40.76 4.07
C ASP A 231 -14.50 39.79 3.20
N LYS A 232 -13.92 38.65 2.78
CA LYS A 232 -14.66 37.59 2.07
C LYS A 232 -15.84 37.05 2.88
N GLU A 233 -15.68 36.88 4.19
CA GLU A 233 -16.75 36.36 5.06
C GLU A 233 -17.88 37.36 5.21
N ILE A 234 -17.56 38.67 5.23
CA ILE A 234 -18.55 39.74 5.26
C ILE A 234 -19.33 39.78 3.94
N ILE A 235 -18.63 39.67 2.80
CA ILE A 235 -19.24 39.60 1.46
C ILE A 235 -20.24 38.43 1.39
N LYS A 236 -19.80 37.22 1.77
CA LYS A 236 -20.62 36.00 1.68
C LYS A 236 -21.86 36.06 2.57
N ARG A 237 -21.72 36.52 3.82
CA ARG A 237 -22.87 36.70 4.73
C ARG A 237 -23.83 37.76 4.23
N SER A 238 -23.33 38.89 3.72
CA SER A 238 -24.16 39.98 3.20
C SER A 238 -24.92 39.55 1.95
N LEU A 239 -24.26 38.81 1.05
CA LEU A 239 -24.90 38.18 -0.12
C LEU A 239 -26.06 37.28 0.29
N TRP A 240 -25.82 36.35 1.22
CA TRP A 240 -26.85 35.42 1.65
C TRP A 240 -28.03 36.11 2.35
N MET A 241 -27.76 37.10 3.19
CA MET A 241 -28.80 37.91 3.83
C MET A 241 -29.66 38.66 2.81
N LEU A 242 -29.06 39.27 1.78
CA LEU A 242 -29.80 39.93 0.71
C LEU A 242 -30.63 38.94 -0.11
N TYR A 243 -30.05 37.79 -0.44
CA TYR A 243 -30.70 36.72 -1.19
C TYR A 243 -31.91 36.13 -0.45
N GLN A 244 -31.83 35.92 0.87
CA GLN A 244 -32.95 35.39 1.65
C GLN A 244 -33.96 36.47 2.06
N GLY A 245 -33.52 37.71 2.24
CA GLY A 245 -34.33 38.79 2.80
C GLY A 245 -35.20 39.55 1.80
N THR A 246 -34.86 39.53 0.50
CA THR A 246 -35.57 40.31 -0.52
C THR A 246 -35.94 39.45 -1.73
N PRO A 247 -37.24 39.16 -1.97
CA PRO A 247 -37.68 38.30 -3.08
C PRO A 247 -37.20 38.76 -4.47
N ALA A 248 -37.20 40.07 -4.73
CA ALA A 248 -36.72 40.61 -6.01
C ALA A 248 -35.20 40.43 -6.22
N VAL A 249 -34.40 40.47 -5.15
CA VAL A 249 -32.95 40.18 -5.21
C VAL A 249 -32.72 38.69 -5.46
N LYS A 250 -33.51 37.82 -4.82
CA LYS A 250 -33.49 36.39 -5.06
C LYS A 250 -33.76 36.06 -6.53
N GLU A 251 -34.86 36.59 -7.07
CA GLU A 251 -35.24 36.41 -8.47
C GLU A 251 -34.15 36.94 -9.42
N PHE A 252 -33.61 38.12 -9.16
CA PHE A 252 -32.50 38.69 -9.93
C PHE A 252 -31.25 37.77 -9.96
N ILE A 253 -30.82 37.27 -8.80
CA ILE A 253 -29.66 36.36 -8.74
C ILE A 253 -29.97 35.03 -9.41
N ASP A 254 -31.16 34.45 -9.19
CA ASP A 254 -31.57 33.18 -9.80
C ASP A 254 -31.62 33.30 -11.34
N GLU A 255 -32.13 34.41 -11.89
CA GLU A 255 -32.09 34.70 -13.34
C GLU A 255 -30.65 34.82 -13.86
N ASN A 256 -29.75 35.50 -13.13
CA ASN A 256 -28.34 35.59 -13.52
C ASN A 256 -27.64 34.22 -13.50
N LEU A 257 -27.94 33.38 -12.51
CA LEU A 257 -27.44 32.01 -12.47
C LEU A 257 -27.92 31.20 -13.68
N GLU A 258 -29.18 31.34 -14.09
CA GLU A 258 -29.69 30.70 -15.31
C GLU A 258 -28.95 31.17 -16.57
N ILE A 259 -28.68 32.48 -16.69
CA ILE A 259 -27.96 33.05 -17.84
C ILE A 259 -26.53 32.53 -17.91
N PHE A 260 -25.77 32.58 -16.81
CA PHE A 260 -24.40 32.06 -16.77
C PHE A 260 -24.36 30.56 -17.12
N ASN A 261 -25.37 29.79 -16.74
CA ASN A 261 -25.46 28.36 -17.04
C ASN A 261 -25.94 28.03 -18.48
N GLY A 262 -25.93 29.01 -19.39
CA GLY A 262 -26.36 28.85 -20.79
C GLY A 262 -27.88 28.82 -20.93
N GLY A 263 -28.56 29.86 -20.45
CA GLY A 263 -30.02 29.97 -20.27
C GLY A 263 -30.91 29.65 -21.49
N LYS A 264 -32.24 29.71 -21.29
CA LYS A 264 -33.25 29.37 -22.32
C LYS A 264 -33.34 30.36 -23.48
N SER A 265 -32.97 31.63 -23.25
CA SER A 265 -33.09 32.73 -24.21
C SER A 265 -31.90 32.85 -25.18
N ASP A 266 -30.74 32.29 -24.84
CA ASP A 266 -29.56 32.19 -25.73
C ASP A 266 -28.87 30.82 -25.55
N PRO A 267 -29.50 29.72 -26.01
CA PRO A 267 -28.95 28.38 -25.86
C PRO A 267 -27.64 28.24 -26.64
N GLY A 268 -26.51 28.22 -25.94
CA GLY A 268 -25.18 28.02 -26.53
C GLY A 268 -24.15 29.09 -26.19
N ASN A 269 -24.56 30.20 -25.58
CA ASN A 269 -23.63 31.25 -25.16
C ASN A 269 -23.11 31.00 -23.73
N PHE A 270 -21.90 30.44 -23.63
CA PHE A 270 -21.22 30.15 -22.36
C PHE A 270 -20.11 31.13 -22.01
N GLU A 271 -19.99 32.22 -22.77
CA GLU A 271 -18.92 33.21 -22.65
C GLU A 271 -18.82 33.81 -21.24
N LEU A 272 -19.96 34.04 -20.57
CA LEU A 272 -20.00 34.57 -19.20
C LEU A 272 -19.42 33.57 -18.18
N LEU A 273 -19.80 32.29 -18.28
CA LEU A 273 -19.28 31.25 -17.40
C LEU A 273 -17.83 30.91 -17.72
N ASP A 274 -17.44 30.90 -19.00
CA ASP A 274 -16.07 30.68 -19.42
C ASP A 274 -15.14 31.75 -18.84
N ARG A 275 -15.47 33.04 -19.01
CA ARG A 275 -14.72 34.15 -18.41
C ARG A 275 -14.64 34.03 -16.89
N LEU A 276 -15.74 33.71 -16.22
CA LEU A 276 -15.75 33.47 -14.77
C LEU A 276 -14.79 32.33 -14.40
N LEU A 277 -14.82 31.20 -15.11
CA LEU A 277 -13.97 30.05 -14.85
C LEU A 277 -12.48 30.35 -15.10
N VAL A 278 -12.16 31.15 -16.12
CA VAL A 278 -10.80 31.60 -16.41
C VAL A 278 -10.22 32.43 -15.26
N ASP A 279 -11.01 33.20 -14.54
CA ASP A 279 -10.52 34.06 -13.46
C ASP A 279 -10.29 33.32 -12.13
N GLN A 280 -10.67 32.04 -12.03
CA GLN A 280 -10.56 31.30 -10.78
C GLN A 280 -9.10 30.96 -10.39
N PRO A 281 -8.82 30.77 -9.09
CA PRO A 281 -7.51 30.31 -8.59
C PRO A 281 -7.16 28.85 -8.98
N TYR A 282 -8.02 28.21 -9.77
CA TYR A 282 -7.84 26.87 -10.28
C TYR A 282 -8.25 26.80 -11.75
N ARG A 283 -7.78 25.76 -12.43
CA ARG A 283 -8.14 25.47 -13.82
C ARG A 283 -8.75 24.07 -13.91
N LEU A 284 -10.05 23.99 -14.22
CA LEU A 284 -10.71 22.72 -14.54
C LEU A 284 -10.19 22.18 -15.88
N ALA A 285 -9.83 20.90 -15.91
CA ALA A 285 -9.29 20.26 -17.11
C ALA A 285 -9.78 18.81 -17.24
N PHE A 286 -9.72 18.31 -18.47
CA PHE A 286 -9.87 16.88 -18.75
C PHE A 286 -8.82 16.09 -17.98
N TRP A 287 -9.21 14.97 -17.37
CA TRP A 287 -8.36 14.25 -16.41
C TRP A 287 -7.01 13.80 -16.98
N GLN A 288 -6.91 13.55 -18.30
CA GLN A 288 -5.65 13.19 -18.96
C GLN A 288 -4.63 14.32 -19.02
N VAL A 289 -5.05 15.59 -18.87
CA VAL A 289 -4.12 16.75 -18.84
C VAL A 289 -3.16 16.65 -17.65
N ALA A 290 -3.53 15.92 -16.59
CA ALA A 290 -2.63 15.63 -15.46
C ALA A 290 -1.33 14.94 -15.91
N LEU A 291 -1.35 14.16 -16.98
CA LEU A 291 -0.21 13.40 -17.45
C LEU A 291 0.93 14.29 -17.95
N GLU A 292 0.66 15.56 -18.26
CA GLU A 292 1.64 16.51 -18.82
C GLU A 292 1.80 17.77 -17.97
N MET A 293 0.74 18.21 -17.28
CA MET A 293 0.68 19.58 -16.72
C MET A 293 0.39 19.64 -15.21
N ILE A 294 0.42 18.51 -14.51
CA ILE A 294 0.14 18.52 -13.07
C ILE A 294 1.15 19.42 -12.33
N ASN A 295 0.65 20.32 -11.47
CA ASN A 295 1.46 21.28 -10.74
C ASN A 295 1.35 21.14 -9.23
N TYR A 296 0.94 19.97 -8.74
CA TYR A 296 1.01 19.64 -7.33
C TYR A 296 1.48 18.21 -7.17
N ARG A 297 2.13 17.90 -6.04
CA ARG A 297 2.56 16.53 -5.75
C ARG A 297 1.35 15.67 -5.43
N ARG A 298 1.24 14.52 -6.08
CA ARG A 298 0.18 13.52 -5.84
C ARG A 298 0.68 12.37 -4.95
N PHE A 299 -0.24 11.57 -4.41
CA PHE A 299 0.09 10.21 -3.98
C PHE A 299 0.07 9.28 -5.19
N PHE A 300 1.25 8.82 -5.60
CA PHE A 300 1.45 8.15 -6.90
C PHE A 300 0.79 8.96 -8.03
N SER A 301 0.02 8.32 -8.90
CA SER A 301 -0.70 8.95 -10.02
C SER A 301 -2.18 9.24 -9.70
N ILE A 302 -2.58 9.23 -8.42
CA ILE A 302 -3.97 9.44 -8.01
C ILE A 302 -4.25 10.94 -7.89
N ASN A 303 -4.95 11.50 -8.89
CA ASN A 303 -5.29 12.94 -8.96
C ASN A 303 -6.09 13.41 -7.74
N ASP A 304 -6.87 12.55 -7.12
CA ASP A 304 -7.74 12.87 -5.99
C ASP A 304 -7.01 13.00 -4.64
N LEU A 305 -5.70 12.74 -4.60
CA LEU A 305 -4.88 12.77 -3.37
C LEU A 305 -3.69 13.72 -3.53
N ILE A 306 -3.71 14.82 -2.78
CA ILE A 306 -2.68 15.87 -2.80
C ILE A 306 -1.68 15.68 -1.67
N GLY A 307 -0.40 15.84 -1.98
CA GLY A 307 0.70 15.79 -1.03
C GLY A 307 0.66 16.97 -0.05
N ILE A 308 0.96 16.69 1.22
CA ILE A 308 1.10 17.71 2.26
C ILE A 308 2.56 17.97 2.59
N ARG A 309 2.85 19.19 3.03
CA ARG A 309 4.18 19.67 3.42
C ARG A 309 4.47 19.45 4.89
N ILE A 310 4.39 18.19 5.34
CA ILE A 310 4.51 17.81 6.76
C ILE A 310 5.90 18.13 7.37
N GLU A 311 6.90 18.42 6.53
CA GLU A 311 8.22 18.89 6.93
C GLU A 311 8.19 20.29 7.56
N ASP A 312 7.21 21.12 7.19
CA ASP A 312 7.00 22.43 7.78
C ASP A 312 6.50 22.28 9.24
N PRO A 313 7.16 22.90 10.24
CA PRO A 313 6.72 22.82 11.63
C PRO A 313 5.28 23.30 11.83
N GLN A 314 4.84 24.36 11.14
CA GLN A 314 3.48 24.86 11.25
C GLN A 314 2.48 23.86 10.66
N VAL A 315 2.83 23.16 9.58
CA VAL A 315 1.99 22.10 9.05
C VAL A 315 1.97 20.94 10.02
N PHE A 316 3.10 20.40 10.49
CA PHE A 316 3.13 19.34 11.50
C PHE A 316 2.31 19.70 12.76
N GLU A 317 2.48 20.93 13.25
CA GLU A 317 1.75 21.45 14.40
C GLU A 317 0.29 21.71 14.09
N ALA A 318 -0.12 22.22 12.92
CA ALA A 318 -1.52 22.53 12.60
C ALA A 318 -2.31 21.30 12.10
N PHE A 319 -1.62 20.37 11.44
CA PHE A 319 -2.02 18.99 11.26
C PHE A 319 -2.31 18.34 12.61
N LYS A 320 -1.83 18.96 13.71
CA LYS A 320 -2.08 18.65 15.11
C LYS A 320 -2.34 17.18 15.17
N HIS A 321 -1.26 16.40 15.02
CA HIS A 321 -1.27 15.07 15.57
C HIS A 321 -1.91 15.13 16.96
N GLY A 322 -1.98 16.26 17.71
CA GLY A 322 -3.22 16.71 18.40
C GLY A 322 -4.27 15.63 18.71
N LEU A 323 -5.23 15.32 17.83
CA LEU A 323 -6.18 14.23 18.13
C LEU A 323 -5.47 12.88 18.38
N LEU A 324 -4.55 12.47 17.51
CA LEU A 324 -3.67 11.31 17.74
C LEU A 324 -2.89 11.38 19.07
N LEU A 325 -2.21 12.49 19.37
CA LEU A 325 -1.39 12.71 20.55
C LEU A 325 -2.26 12.75 21.80
N ASP A 326 -3.48 13.29 21.71
CA ASP A 326 -4.48 13.26 22.78
C ASP A 326 -4.92 11.82 23.02
N LEU A 327 -5.20 11.05 21.95
CA LEU A 327 -5.51 9.62 22.06
C LEU A 327 -4.36 8.82 22.70
N VAL A 328 -3.12 9.16 22.39
CA VAL A 328 -1.93 8.52 23.00
C VAL A 328 -1.74 8.97 24.46
N ARG A 329 -1.84 10.26 24.76
CA ARG A 329 -1.75 10.82 26.13
C ARG A 329 -2.86 10.28 27.05
N GLU A 330 -4.05 10.05 26.52
CA GLU A 330 -5.17 9.37 27.22
C GLU A 330 -4.99 7.84 27.30
N GLY A 331 -3.88 7.31 26.77
CA GLY A 331 -3.52 5.89 26.76
C GLY A 331 -4.50 5.03 25.95
N ARG A 332 -5.20 5.59 24.96
CA ARG A 332 -6.22 4.90 24.14
C ARG A 332 -5.60 4.14 22.98
N VAL A 333 -4.50 4.66 22.46
CA VAL A 333 -3.66 4.05 21.42
C VAL A 333 -2.38 3.57 22.10
N SER A 334 -1.82 2.46 21.63
CA SER A 334 -0.57 1.87 22.16
C SER A 334 0.53 1.70 21.12
N GLY A 335 0.22 1.96 19.84
CA GLY A 335 1.20 1.97 18.76
C GLY A 335 0.68 2.71 17.52
N ILE A 336 1.58 3.06 16.61
CA ILE A 336 1.26 3.78 15.39
C ILE A 336 1.90 3.06 14.20
N ARG A 337 1.16 2.91 13.10
CA ARG A 337 1.70 2.58 11.78
C ARG A 337 1.59 3.81 10.89
N ILE A 338 2.68 4.16 10.23
CA ILE A 338 2.75 5.33 9.34
C ILE A 338 2.66 4.85 7.90
N ASP A 339 1.64 5.33 7.20
CA ASP A 339 1.43 5.12 5.78
C ASP A 339 2.48 5.86 4.95
N HIS A 340 3.02 5.17 3.94
CA HIS A 340 3.84 5.73 2.87
C HIS A 340 4.92 6.72 3.34
N ILE A 341 5.80 6.28 4.25
CA ILE A 341 6.88 7.13 4.80
C ILE A 341 7.81 7.67 3.70
N ASP A 342 7.98 6.88 2.62
CA ASP A 342 8.85 7.22 1.49
C ASP A 342 8.27 8.34 0.60
N GLY A 343 7.04 8.80 0.84
CA GLY A 343 6.50 10.00 0.18
C GLY A 343 6.89 11.33 0.84
N LEU A 344 7.40 11.30 2.07
CA LEU A 344 7.73 12.52 2.81
C LEU A 344 9.02 13.18 2.32
N TYR A 345 9.10 14.50 2.49
CA TYR A 345 10.27 15.29 2.11
C TYR A 345 11.49 14.97 2.99
N ASP A 346 11.34 15.03 4.31
CA ASP A 346 12.34 14.62 5.32
C ASP A 346 11.71 13.62 6.32
N PRO A 347 11.71 12.31 5.98
CA PRO A 347 11.08 11.29 6.81
C PRO A 347 11.75 11.12 8.17
N GLU A 348 13.08 11.28 8.24
CA GLU A 348 13.81 11.19 9.51
C GLU A 348 13.36 12.29 10.48
N LYS A 349 13.39 13.55 10.03
CA LYS A 349 12.94 14.68 10.86
C LYS A 349 11.49 14.54 11.30
N TYR A 350 10.62 14.03 10.43
CA TYR A 350 9.23 13.71 10.79
C TYR A 350 9.15 12.66 11.90
N LEU A 351 9.90 11.56 11.80
CA LEU A 351 9.90 10.49 12.79
C LEU A 351 10.43 10.96 14.16
N TYR A 352 11.47 11.79 14.19
CA TYR A 352 11.95 12.39 15.45
C TYR A 352 10.89 13.28 16.09
N ARG A 353 10.29 14.21 15.32
CA ARG A 353 9.20 15.07 15.83
C ARG A 353 8.02 14.26 16.35
N LEU A 354 7.64 13.20 15.62
CA LEU A 354 6.56 12.32 16.04
C LEU A 354 6.90 11.63 17.37
N GLN A 355 8.08 11.04 17.50
CA GLN A 355 8.48 10.38 18.75
C GLN A 355 8.55 11.36 19.93
N ASP A 356 9.07 12.56 19.71
CA ASP A 356 9.11 13.59 20.73
C ASP A 356 7.70 14.02 21.17
N GLY A 357 6.75 14.12 20.24
CA GLY A 357 5.34 14.36 20.55
C GLY A 357 4.66 13.21 21.30
N LEU A 358 5.09 11.96 21.07
CA LEU A 358 4.49 10.76 21.67
C LEU A 358 5.05 10.44 23.06
N ALA A 359 6.35 10.63 23.27
CA ALA A 359 7.07 10.17 24.45
C ALA A 359 8.00 11.22 25.07
N GLY A 360 7.94 12.50 24.66
CA GLY A 360 8.78 13.60 25.16
C GLY A 360 10.17 13.68 24.50
N PRO A 361 10.96 14.74 24.62
CA PRO A 361 12.27 14.80 23.96
C PRO A 361 13.27 13.78 24.55
N SER A 362 14.12 13.17 23.70
CA SER A 362 15.20 12.24 24.12
C SER A 362 16.41 12.30 23.19
N THR A 363 17.62 12.12 23.74
CA THR A 363 18.88 12.11 22.96
C THR A 363 19.20 10.76 22.31
N ASN A 364 18.51 9.67 22.70
CA ASN A 364 18.85 8.31 22.29
C ASN A 364 17.78 7.62 21.42
N ARG A 365 16.93 8.43 20.76
CA ARG A 365 15.73 7.99 20.02
C ARG A 365 15.96 6.90 18.99
N ALA A 366 17.10 6.90 18.29
CA ALA A 366 17.44 5.86 17.31
C ALA A 366 17.52 4.45 17.95
N SER A 367 18.02 4.35 19.18
CA SER A 367 18.20 3.07 19.89
C SER A 367 17.06 2.74 20.86
N ASP A 368 16.39 3.77 21.39
CA ASP A 368 15.19 3.63 22.22
C ASP A 368 14.11 4.61 21.71
N PRO A 369 13.26 4.16 20.77
CA PRO A 369 12.24 5.00 20.16
C PRO A 369 11.22 5.52 21.18
N GLY A 370 11.08 4.92 22.37
CA GLY A 370 10.17 5.36 23.45
C GLY A 370 8.68 5.19 23.18
N TYR A 371 8.25 4.93 21.95
CA TYR A 371 6.90 4.50 21.60
C TYR A 371 6.92 3.50 20.42
N TYR A 372 5.94 2.58 20.38
CA TYR A 372 5.85 1.58 19.31
C TYR A 372 5.36 2.21 18.01
N VAL A 373 6.31 2.54 17.12
CA VAL A 373 6.06 3.15 15.82
C VAL A 373 6.57 2.25 14.72
N LEU A 374 5.73 1.95 13.74
CA LEU A 374 6.04 1.18 12.55
C LEU A 374 5.90 2.06 11.32
N VAL A 375 6.72 1.80 10.32
CA VAL A 375 6.63 2.47 9.02
C VAL A 375 6.25 1.47 7.93
N GLU A 376 5.29 1.83 7.09
CA GLU A 376 5.18 1.19 5.79
C GLU A 376 6.34 1.66 4.92
N LYS A 377 7.32 0.77 4.74
CA LYS A 377 8.49 0.99 3.89
C LYS A 377 8.86 -0.31 3.22
N ILE A 378 8.94 -0.28 1.89
CA ILE A 378 9.32 -1.45 1.10
C ILE A 378 10.84 -1.52 1.00
N LEU A 379 11.42 -2.63 1.43
CA LEU A 379 12.86 -2.86 1.41
C LEU A 379 13.23 -3.72 0.20
N GLY A 380 14.14 -3.22 -0.64
CA GLY A 380 14.74 -4.01 -1.72
C GLY A 380 15.69 -5.10 -1.22
N GLU A 381 16.23 -5.89 -2.14
CA GLU A 381 17.16 -6.98 -1.82
C GLU A 381 18.41 -6.45 -1.09
N GLY A 382 18.63 -6.95 0.13
CA GLY A 382 19.75 -6.53 0.98
C GLY A 382 19.64 -5.09 1.53
N GLU A 383 18.50 -4.42 1.33
CA GLU A 383 18.22 -3.11 1.92
C GLU A 383 17.84 -3.27 3.40
N THR A 384 18.33 -2.36 4.24
CA THR A 384 17.92 -2.21 5.64
C THR A 384 17.24 -0.85 5.83
N LEU A 385 16.38 -0.74 6.85
CA LEU A 385 15.88 0.57 7.27
C LEU A 385 17.06 1.47 7.66
N PRO A 386 16.98 2.80 7.42
CA PRO A 386 17.98 3.72 7.94
C PRO A 386 18.15 3.53 9.45
N PRO A 387 19.39 3.31 9.94
CA PRO A 387 19.64 2.93 11.33
C PRO A 387 19.29 4.04 12.33
N ASP A 388 19.28 5.29 11.88
CA ASP A 388 19.01 6.46 12.71
C ASP A 388 17.50 6.75 12.86
N TRP A 389 16.64 5.98 12.19
CA TRP A 389 15.19 6.16 12.30
C TRP A 389 14.68 5.65 13.66
N PRO A 390 13.98 6.50 14.44
CA PRO A 390 13.50 6.12 15.76
C PRO A 390 12.19 5.34 15.66
N VAL A 391 12.25 4.15 15.07
CA VAL A 391 11.10 3.27 14.82
C VAL A 391 11.33 1.86 15.36
N SER A 392 10.26 1.13 15.61
CA SER A 392 10.30 -0.28 16.03
C SER A 392 10.50 -1.26 14.86
N GLY A 393 10.28 -0.81 13.62
CA GLY A 393 10.49 -1.59 12.41
C GLY A 393 9.54 -1.22 11.28
N SER A 394 9.42 -2.12 10.29
CA SER A 394 8.50 -2.00 9.16
C SER A 394 7.22 -2.81 9.39
N THR A 395 6.28 -2.71 8.44
CA THR A 395 5.06 -3.54 8.38
C THR A 395 5.30 -4.97 7.89
N GLY A 396 6.54 -5.35 7.53
CA GLY A 396 6.91 -6.77 7.37
C GLY A 396 6.86 -7.37 5.97
N TYR A 397 6.82 -6.58 4.89
CA TYR A 397 6.92 -7.09 3.51
C TYR A 397 8.25 -7.80 3.22
N ASP A 398 9.33 -7.38 3.88
CA ASP A 398 10.61 -8.07 3.87
C ASP A 398 10.49 -9.50 4.41
N PHE A 399 9.76 -9.70 5.51
CA PHE A 399 9.46 -11.05 6.02
C PHE A 399 8.61 -11.84 5.02
N ALA A 400 7.56 -11.23 4.47
CA ALA A 400 6.62 -11.89 3.56
C ALA A 400 7.36 -12.49 2.34
N ASN A 401 8.27 -11.74 1.73
CA ASN A 401 9.05 -12.20 0.58
C ASN A 401 10.06 -13.32 0.98
N ILE A 402 10.78 -13.13 2.09
CA ILE A 402 11.77 -14.11 2.57
C ILE A 402 11.12 -15.43 2.98
N VAL A 403 9.99 -15.40 3.69
CA VAL A 403 9.31 -16.63 4.12
C VAL A 403 8.61 -17.32 2.94
N ASN A 404 8.04 -16.58 2.00
CA ASN A 404 7.43 -17.15 0.80
C ASN A 404 8.48 -17.86 -0.07
N GLY A 405 9.62 -17.21 -0.32
CA GLY A 405 10.72 -17.76 -1.12
C GLY A 405 11.31 -19.05 -0.55
N LEU A 406 11.12 -19.32 0.75
CA LEU A 406 11.54 -20.55 1.41
C LEU A 406 10.80 -21.78 0.87
N PHE A 407 9.57 -21.62 0.38
CA PHE A 407 8.76 -22.70 -0.16
C PHE A 407 8.91 -22.89 -1.67
N VAL A 408 9.81 -22.13 -2.30
CA VAL A 408 10.15 -22.27 -3.71
C VAL A 408 11.42 -23.10 -3.85
N ASP A 409 11.38 -24.13 -4.70
CA ASP A 409 12.56 -24.90 -5.06
C ASP A 409 13.44 -24.11 -6.02
N GLU A 410 14.70 -23.86 -5.63
CA GLU A 410 15.60 -23.00 -6.42
C GLU A 410 15.93 -23.58 -7.80
N GLN A 411 16.14 -24.90 -7.88
CA GLN A 411 16.43 -25.54 -9.17
C GLN A 411 15.20 -25.57 -10.06
N GLY A 412 14.03 -25.86 -9.47
CA GLY A 412 12.75 -25.84 -10.13
C GLY A 412 12.39 -24.46 -10.66
N TYR A 413 12.63 -23.39 -9.88
CA TYR A 413 12.42 -22.03 -10.35
C TYR A 413 13.27 -21.69 -11.58
N ARG A 414 14.56 -22.07 -11.60
CA ARG A 414 15.42 -21.88 -12.79
C ARG A 414 14.90 -22.64 -14.02
N LYS A 415 14.28 -23.81 -13.82
CA LYS A 415 13.63 -24.56 -14.91
C LYS A 415 12.33 -23.87 -15.35
N LEU A 416 11.50 -23.40 -14.41
CA LEU A 416 10.29 -22.64 -14.71
C LEU A 416 10.58 -21.37 -15.53
N GLN A 417 11.68 -20.68 -15.25
CA GLN A 417 12.12 -19.54 -16.08
C GLN A 417 12.39 -19.94 -17.53
N LYS A 418 12.93 -21.15 -17.78
CA LYS A 418 13.13 -21.67 -19.14
C LYS A 418 11.81 -22.04 -19.80
N VAL A 419 10.91 -22.74 -19.07
CA VAL A 419 9.56 -23.07 -19.55
C VAL A 419 8.81 -21.80 -19.94
N PHE A 420 8.86 -20.78 -19.08
CA PHE A 420 8.28 -19.47 -19.33
C PHE A 420 8.85 -18.80 -20.58
N ALA A 421 10.17 -18.74 -20.71
CA ALA A 421 10.83 -18.14 -21.88
C ALA A 421 10.45 -18.88 -23.18
N SER A 422 10.44 -20.22 -23.17
CA SER A 422 10.00 -21.03 -24.31
C SER A 422 8.52 -20.80 -24.66
N PHE A 423 7.65 -20.70 -23.66
CA PHE A 423 6.20 -20.55 -23.88
C PHE A 423 5.82 -19.15 -24.38
N THR A 424 6.49 -18.11 -23.88
CA THR A 424 6.17 -16.69 -24.16
C THR A 424 7.06 -16.05 -25.23
N SER A 425 8.19 -16.68 -25.56
CA SER A 425 9.29 -16.05 -26.32
C SER A 425 9.91 -14.82 -25.64
N LEU A 426 9.65 -14.60 -24.34
CA LEU A 426 10.25 -13.52 -23.56
C LEU A 426 11.56 -13.98 -22.91
N GLU A 427 12.69 -13.50 -23.43
CA GLU A 427 14.04 -13.85 -22.94
C GLU A 427 14.65 -12.81 -21.98
N LEU A 428 13.95 -11.70 -21.72
CA LEU A 428 14.50 -10.61 -20.91
C LEU A 428 14.59 -10.99 -19.41
N PRO A 429 15.72 -10.70 -18.75
CA PRO A 429 15.82 -10.76 -17.30
C PRO A 429 14.80 -9.84 -16.61
N ALA A 430 14.32 -10.25 -15.44
CA ALA A 430 13.36 -9.46 -14.65
C ALA A 430 13.82 -8.01 -14.40
N ALA A 431 15.12 -7.81 -14.14
CA ALA A 431 15.68 -6.48 -13.92
C ALA A 431 15.55 -5.55 -15.14
N ASP A 432 15.61 -6.10 -16.36
CA ASP A 432 15.46 -5.33 -17.60
C ASP A 432 13.99 -4.97 -17.82
N ILE A 433 13.06 -5.89 -17.52
CA ILE A 433 11.63 -5.60 -17.55
C ILE A 433 11.29 -4.47 -16.57
N VAL A 434 11.79 -4.54 -15.32
CA VAL A 434 11.56 -3.48 -14.32
C VAL A 434 12.10 -2.14 -14.80
N TYR A 435 13.30 -2.12 -15.37
CA TYR A 435 13.91 -0.90 -15.91
C TYR A 435 13.05 -0.29 -17.03
N GLU A 436 12.59 -1.08 -18.00
CA GLU A 436 11.73 -0.60 -19.09
C GLU A 436 10.35 -0.14 -18.58
N LYS A 437 9.75 -0.87 -17.64
CA LYS A 437 8.45 -0.49 -17.07
C LYS A 437 8.53 0.77 -16.21
N LYS A 438 9.63 1.02 -15.49
CA LYS A 438 9.86 2.31 -14.83
C LYS A 438 9.90 3.47 -15.83
N LYS A 439 10.55 3.28 -16.99
CA LYS A 439 10.58 4.29 -18.06
C LYS A 439 9.21 4.54 -18.65
N LEU A 440 8.47 3.47 -18.97
CA LEU A 440 7.09 3.54 -19.44
C LEU A 440 6.19 4.33 -18.47
N ILE A 441 6.34 4.09 -17.17
CA ILE A 441 5.54 4.75 -16.14
C ILE A 441 5.89 6.23 -15.99
N MET A 442 7.19 6.58 -16.08
CA MET A 442 7.61 7.99 -16.11
C MET A 442 7.03 8.73 -17.32
N GLU A 443 6.95 8.08 -18.48
CA GLU A 443 6.38 8.65 -19.70
C GLU A 443 4.86 8.76 -19.65
N THR A 444 4.16 7.74 -19.12
CA THR A 444 2.71 7.61 -19.30
C THR A 444 1.87 8.04 -18.11
N LEU A 445 2.39 7.97 -16.88
CA LEU A 445 1.64 8.32 -15.65
C LEU A 445 2.22 9.56 -14.94
N PHE A 446 3.51 9.80 -15.11
CA PHE A 446 4.26 10.85 -14.41
C PHE A 446 4.92 11.86 -15.35
N GLY A 447 4.40 12.04 -16.56
CA GLY A 447 4.96 12.97 -17.55
C GLY A 447 5.05 14.40 -17.00
N GLY A 448 4.04 14.89 -16.29
CA GLY A 448 4.05 16.21 -15.67
C GLY A 448 5.09 16.35 -14.55
N GLU A 449 5.22 15.35 -13.67
CA GLU A 449 6.22 15.38 -12.60
C GLU A 449 7.66 15.32 -13.12
N ILE A 450 7.95 14.45 -14.10
CA ILE A 450 9.30 14.35 -14.68
C ILE A 450 9.66 15.64 -15.43
N GLU A 451 8.68 16.27 -16.08
CA GLU A 451 8.84 17.54 -16.77
C GLU A 451 9.15 18.70 -15.82
N ASN A 452 8.43 18.78 -14.69
CA ASN A 452 8.71 19.77 -13.65
C ASN A 452 10.12 19.57 -13.07
N LEU A 453 10.50 18.34 -12.69
CA LEU A 453 11.88 18.05 -12.22
C LEU A 453 12.92 18.39 -13.29
N GLY A 454 12.64 18.06 -14.55
CA GLY A 454 13.46 18.40 -15.69
C GLY A 454 13.73 19.89 -15.85
N PHE A 455 12.69 20.70 -15.69
CA PHE A 455 12.81 22.16 -15.72
C PHE A 455 13.72 22.67 -14.60
N TYR A 456 13.51 22.21 -13.36
CA TYR A 456 14.37 22.57 -12.23
C TYR A 456 15.83 22.12 -12.44
N LEU A 457 16.04 20.93 -13.00
CA LEU A 457 17.37 20.43 -13.34
C LEU A 457 18.08 21.32 -14.37
N CYS A 458 17.35 21.84 -15.36
CA CYS A 458 17.88 22.79 -16.33
C CYS A 458 18.29 24.12 -15.66
N LEU A 459 17.49 24.62 -14.72
CA LEU A 459 17.82 25.83 -13.97
C LEU A 459 19.12 25.64 -13.16
N LEU A 460 19.24 24.52 -12.44
CA LEU A 460 20.47 24.18 -11.70
C LEU A 460 21.68 24.06 -12.64
N ALA A 461 21.53 23.38 -13.78
CA ALA A 461 22.60 23.24 -14.77
C ALA A 461 23.05 24.60 -15.33
N SER A 462 22.13 25.55 -15.54
CA SER A 462 22.45 26.90 -16.03
C SER A 462 23.38 27.69 -15.08
N HIS A 463 23.34 27.37 -13.79
CA HIS A 463 24.19 27.96 -12.76
C HIS A 463 25.54 27.25 -12.58
N ASP A 464 25.71 26.02 -13.07
CA ASP A 464 26.94 25.23 -13.00
C ASP A 464 27.80 25.43 -14.26
N ARG A 465 29.08 25.81 -14.09
CA ARG A 465 29.98 26.15 -15.21
C ARG A 465 30.27 24.97 -16.14
N GLN A 466 30.21 23.74 -15.64
CA GLN A 466 30.47 22.51 -16.40
C GLN A 466 29.18 21.93 -17.01
N ALA A 467 28.00 22.37 -16.56
CA ALA A 467 26.71 21.87 -17.03
C ALA A 467 25.89 22.90 -17.83
N ARG A 468 26.31 24.17 -17.86
CA ARG A 468 25.55 25.28 -18.47
C ARG A 468 25.18 25.11 -19.95
N ASP A 469 26.03 24.41 -20.71
CA ASP A 469 25.80 24.17 -22.15
C ASP A 469 25.07 22.85 -22.43
N LEU A 470 24.67 22.10 -21.39
CA LEU A 470 23.88 20.88 -21.57
C LEU A 470 22.47 21.22 -22.04
N SER A 471 22.03 20.54 -23.09
CA SER A 471 20.67 20.70 -23.59
C SER A 471 19.65 20.07 -22.62
N ARG A 472 18.43 20.62 -22.61
CA ARG A 472 17.30 20.02 -21.88
C ARG A 472 17.12 18.54 -22.23
N ARG A 473 17.31 18.15 -23.50
CA ARG A 473 17.19 16.77 -23.94
C ARG A 473 18.20 15.85 -23.26
N GLU A 474 19.46 16.29 -23.11
CA GLU A 474 20.50 15.50 -22.44
C GLU A 474 20.22 15.34 -20.95
N LEU A 475 19.81 16.42 -20.27
CA LEU A 475 19.46 16.41 -18.85
C LEU A 475 18.24 15.55 -18.56
N MET A 476 17.18 15.68 -19.37
CA MET A 476 15.97 14.85 -19.25
C MET A 476 16.29 13.36 -19.43
N LYS A 477 17.09 13.02 -20.44
CA LYS A 477 17.51 11.64 -20.66
C LYS A 477 18.30 11.14 -19.45
N ALA A 478 19.26 11.91 -18.93
CA ALA A 478 20.03 11.50 -17.76
C ALA A 478 19.15 11.31 -16.51
N LEU A 479 18.18 12.20 -16.27
CA LEU A 479 17.23 12.10 -15.15
C LEU A 479 16.39 10.82 -15.23
N VAL A 480 15.81 10.52 -16.40
CA VAL A 480 15.02 9.30 -16.64
C VAL A 480 15.89 8.06 -16.44
N GLU A 481 17.07 8.02 -17.03
CA GLU A 481 17.95 6.85 -16.97
C GLU A 481 18.43 6.54 -15.55
N VAL A 482 18.86 7.57 -14.80
CA VAL A 482 19.29 7.41 -13.41
C VAL A 482 18.12 6.97 -12.51
N THR A 483 16.93 7.53 -12.71
CA THR A 483 15.74 7.15 -11.94
C THR A 483 15.34 5.70 -12.22
N ALA A 484 15.38 5.26 -13.48
CA ALA A 484 15.06 3.88 -13.86
C ALA A 484 16.07 2.87 -13.29
N CYS A 485 17.35 3.24 -13.24
CA CYS A 485 18.43 2.39 -12.73
C CYS A 485 18.55 2.35 -11.19
N LEU A 486 17.80 3.18 -10.46
CA LEU A 486 17.84 3.16 -8.99
C LEU A 486 17.32 1.81 -8.46
N PRO A 487 18.12 1.05 -7.68
CA PRO A 487 17.75 -0.31 -7.25
C PRO A 487 16.87 -0.33 -5.99
N VAL A 488 16.66 0.81 -5.36
CA VAL A 488 15.84 1.00 -4.15
C VAL A 488 14.70 1.97 -4.44
N TYR A 489 13.67 2.02 -3.58
CA TYR A 489 12.55 2.95 -3.73
C TYR A 489 13.05 4.40 -3.69
N ARG A 490 13.93 4.73 -2.75
CA ARG A 490 14.57 6.06 -2.66
C ARG A 490 15.82 6.02 -1.77
N THR A 491 16.60 7.08 -1.86
CA THR A 491 17.64 7.44 -0.89
C THR A 491 17.08 8.40 0.18
N TYR A 492 17.89 8.69 1.21
CA TYR A 492 17.52 9.53 2.36
C TYR A 492 18.55 10.64 2.63
N ILE A 493 18.99 11.32 1.57
CA ILE A 493 19.84 12.52 1.64
C ILE A 493 18.99 13.69 2.13
N ARG A 494 19.47 14.37 3.18
CA ARG A 494 18.78 15.49 3.86
C ARG A 494 19.71 16.65 4.23
N SER A 495 20.99 16.54 3.91
CA SER A 495 22.03 17.54 4.17
C SER A 495 23.13 17.41 3.12
N CYS A 496 24.18 18.21 3.23
CA CYS A 496 25.38 18.11 2.40
C CYS A 496 26.15 16.78 2.57
N ALA A 497 25.80 15.95 3.56
CA ALA A 497 26.43 14.65 3.79
C ALA A 497 25.57 13.51 3.22
N VAL A 498 26.17 12.66 2.38
CA VAL A 498 25.55 11.45 1.86
C VAL A 498 26.04 10.24 2.67
N SER A 499 25.11 9.47 3.22
CA SER A 499 25.45 8.25 3.98
C SER A 499 26.15 7.23 3.09
N GLN A 500 27.03 6.39 3.66
CA GLN A 500 27.72 5.34 2.90
C GLN A 500 26.73 4.36 2.24
N ARG A 501 25.59 4.11 2.90
CA ARG A 501 24.47 3.31 2.38
C ARG A 501 23.92 3.90 1.09
N ASP A 502 23.54 5.18 1.11
CA ASP A 502 22.89 5.82 -0.04
C ASP A 502 23.90 6.09 -1.16
N LYS A 503 25.14 6.45 -0.82
CA LYS A 503 26.24 6.58 -1.78
C LYS A 503 26.43 5.29 -2.59
N ALA A 504 26.42 4.12 -1.94
CA ALA A 504 26.58 2.84 -2.61
C ALA A 504 25.41 2.54 -3.59
N TYR A 505 24.18 2.93 -3.26
CA TYR A 505 23.04 2.78 -4.17
C TYR A 505 23.13 3.72 -5.37
N LEU A 506 23.52 4.98 -5.14
CA LEU A 506 23.66 5.98 -6.20
C LEU A 506 24.79 5.64 -7.16
N GLU A 507 25.97 5.26 -6.64
CA GLU A 507 27.10 4.84 -7.48
C GLU A 507 26.72 3.63 -8.35
N ARG A 508 26.07 2.61 -7.77
CA ARG A 508 25.57 1.45 -8.53
C ARG A 508 24.60 1.87 -9.64
N ALA A 509 23.66 2.76 -9.34
CA ALA A 509 22.69 3.22 -10.33
C ALA A 509 23.37 4.01 -11.47
N LEU A 510 24.29 4.93 -11.12
CA LEU A 510 25.01 5.75 -12.09
C LEU A 510 25.96 4.93 -12.97
N ASP A 511 26.62 3.91 -12.41
CA ASP A 511 27.47 2.99 -13.17
C ASP A 511 26.63 2.12 -14.13
N GLU A 512 25.46 1.65 -13.67
CA GLU A 512 24.53 0.88 -14.49
C GLU A 512 23.96 1.70 -15.66
N VAL A 513 23.69 3.00 -15.45
CA VAL A 513 23.32 3.93 -16.54
C VAL A 513 24.40 3.98 -17.61
N GLY A 514 25.66 4.13 -17.21
CA GLY A 514 26.79 4.16 -18.14
C GLY A 514 26.93 2.86 -18.94
N ARG A 515 26.65 1.72 -18.31
CA ARG A 515 26.66 0.40 -18.96
C ARG A 515 25.51 0.21 -19.94
N ARG A 516 24.29 0.61 -19.55
CA ARG A 516 23.07 0.45 -20.38
C ARG A 516 23.00 1.44 -21.54
N ASN A 517 23.49 2.66 -21.34
CA ASN A 517 23.38 3.75 -22.30
C ASN A 517 24.73 4.42 -22.60
N PRO A 518 25.65 3.76 -23.34
CA PRO A 518 26.96 4.34 -23.68
C PRO A 518 26.87 5.63 -24.53
N SER A 519 25.73 5.86 -25.18
CA SER A 519 25.46 7.08 -25.97
C SER A 519 24.95 8.25 -25.14
N LEU A 520 24.71 8.08 -23.83
CA LEU A 520 24.33 9.18 -22.95
C LEU A 520 25.51 10.14 -22.78
N SER A 521 25.23 11.45 -22.81
CA SER A 521 26.24 12.50 -22.65
C SER A 521 27.03 12.29 -21.34
N PRO A 522 28.36 12.06 -21.40
CA PRO A 522 29.18 11.88 -20.21
C PRO A 522 29.15 13.10 -19.29
N MET A 523 28.98 14.30 -19.88
CA MET A 523 28.85 15.55 -19.14
C MET A 523 27.53 15.62 -18.37
N ALA A 524 26.42 15.19 -18.96
CA ALA A 524 25.12 15.13 -18.27
C ALA A 524 25.11 14.08 -17.14
N LEU A 525 25.65 12.89 -17.39
CA LEU A 525 25.79 11.86 -16.35
C LEU A 525 26.76 12.30 -15.24
N GLY A 526 27.84 12.99 -15.59
CA GLY A 526 28.78 13.59 -14.65
C GLY A 526 28.14 14.67 -13.78
N PHE A 527 27.29 15.52 -14.36
CA PHE A 527 26.50 16.50 -13.60
C PHE A 527 25.53 15.82 -12.64
N MET A 528 24.76 14.83 -13.10
CA MET A 528 23.88 14.03 -12.24
C MET A 528 24.64 13.34 -11.10
N ARG A 529 25.83 12.79 -11.37
CA ARG A 529 26.68 12.19 -10.34
C ARG A 529 27.08 13.20 -9.28
N ARG A 530 27.55 14.39 -9.65
CA ARG A 530 27.91 15.43 -8.69
C ARG A 530 26.71 15.89 -7.87
N LEU A 531 25.59 16.15 -8.56
CA LEU A 531 24.35 16.61 -7.95
C LEU A 531 23.82 15.60 -6.92
N LEU A 532 23.69 14.33 -7.29
CA LEU A 532 23.12 13.30 -6.39
C LEU A 532 24.06 12.90 -5.26
N LEU A 533 25.39 13.03 -5.44
CA LEU A 533 26.37 12.75 -4.38
C LEU A 533 26.69 13.96 -3.49
N MET A 534 26.01 15.09 -3.69
CA MET A 534 26.30 16.37 -3.00
C MET A 534 27.76 16.81 -3.17
N ASP A 535 28.39 16.49 -4.31
CA ASP A 535 29.76 16.88 -4.64
C ASP A 535 29.78 18.33 -5.18
N PHE A 536 29.58 19.27 -4.26
CA PHE A 536 29.44 20.68 -4.58
C PHE A 536 30.72 21.27 -5.16
N GLN A 537 30.56 22.01 -6.26
CA GLN A 537 31.66 22.74 -6.83
C GLN A 537 32.04 23.97 -5.96
N PRO A 538 33.33 24.31 -5.81
CA PRO A 538 33.78 25.38 -4.91
C PRO A 538 33.20 26.77 -5.21
N TYR A 539 32.72 26.98 -6.44
CA TYR A 539 32.17 28.25 -6.89
C TYR A 539 30.67 28.41 -6.64
N LEU A 540 29.99 27.40 -6.11
CA LEU A 540 28.56 27.49 -5.77
C LEU A 540 28.40 28.26 -4.45
N SER A 541 27.49 29.23 -4.46
CA SER A 541 27.00 29.88 -3.23
C SER A 541 26.22 28.90 -2.35
N ASP A 542 26.04 29.22 -1.07
CA ASP A 542 25.28 28.36 -0.17
C ASP A 542 23.80 28.25 -0.58
N GLU A 543 23.21 29.34 -1.10
CA GLU A 543 21.86 29.32 -1.68
C GLU A 543 21.75 28.32 -2.84
N GLN A 544 22.73 28.29 -3.75
CA GLN A 544 22.75 27.32 -4.84
C GLN A 544 22.95 25.88 -4.37
N LYS A 545 23.67 25.66 -3.26
CA LYS A 545 23.80 24.32 -2.65
C LYS A 545 22.47 23.87 -2.04
N ASP A 546 21.75 24.79 -1.39
CA ASP A 546 20.42 24.52 -0.84
C ASP A 546 19.40 24.22 -1.94
N GLU A 547 19.45 24.91 -3.09
CA GLU A 547 18.64 24.58 -4.27
C GLU A 547 18.94 23.19 -4.82
N GLN A 548 20.23 22.80 -4.89
CA GLN A 548 20.63 21.46 -5.31
C GLN A 548 20.16 20.38 -4.33
N LEU A 549 20.29 20.61 -3.03
CA LEU A 549 19.75 19.71 -1.99
C LEU A 549 18.23 19.61 -2.11
N HIS A 550 17.54 20.73 -2.32
CA HIS A 550 16.09 20.76 -2.49
C HIS A 550 15.67 19.88 -3.67
N PHE A 551 16.33 20.02 -4.83
CA PHE A 551 16.08 19.16 -5.98
C PHE A 551 16.26 17.67 -5.67
N VAL A 552 17.34 17.29 -4.99
CA VAL A 552 17.58 15.88 -4.64
C VAL A 552 16.50 15.37 -3.69
N MET A 553 16.10 16.16 -2.69
CA MET A 553 15.01 15.78 -1.79
C MET A 553 13.67 15.61 -2.52
N ARG A 554 13.38 16.46 -3.52
CA ARG A 554 12.20 16.31 -4.40
C ARG A 554 12.27 15.07 -5.28
N TRP A 555 13.43 14.82 -5.90
CA TRP A 555 13.66 13.61 -6.69
C TRP A 555 13.49 12.33 -5.85
N GLN A 556 13.90 12.33 -4.58
CA GLN A 556 13.68 11.21 -3.66
C GLN A 556 12.19 10.96 -3.33
N GLN A 557 11.33 12.00 -3.31
CA GLN A 557 9.88 11.82 -3.21
C GLN A 557 9.26 11.23 -4.49
N PHE A 558 9.95 11.38 -5.62
CA PHE A 558 9.49 10.93 -6.93
C PHE A 558 9.96 9.50 -7.28
N SER A 559 11.18 9.12 -6.90
CA SER A 559 11.75 7.81 -7.24
C SER A 559 10.95 6.64 -6.65
N GLY A 560 10.36 6.83 -5.45
CA GLY A 560 9.53 5.82 -4.77
C GLY A 560 8.29 5.46 -5.57
N PRO A 561 7.43 6.43 -5.95
CA PRO A 561 6.33 6.24 -6.89
C PRO A 561 6.73 5.57 -8.20
N VAL A 562 7.87 5.94 -8.80
CA VAL A 562 8.35 5.30 -10.04
C VAL A 562 8.69 3.83 -9.81
N MET A 563 9.33 3.49 -8.69
CA MET A 563 9.58 2.09 -8.31
C MET A 563 8.25 1.36 -8.10
N ALA A 564 7.34 1.87 -7.27
CA ALA A 564 6.07 1.21 -6.97
C ALA A 564 5.25 0.96 -8.24
N LYS A 565 5.03 1.99 -9.06
CA LYS A 565 4.22 1.87 -10.27
C LYS A 565 4.92 1.06 -11.37
N GLY A 566 6.24 1.18 -11.53
CA GLY A 566 7.01 0.43 -12.54
C GLY A 566 7.26 -1.04 -12.19
N LEU A 567 7.56 -1.34 -10.93
CA LEU A 567 7.77 -2.71 -10.45
C LEU A 567 6.42 -3.35 -10.07
N GLU A 568 5.79 -2.85 -9.01
CA GLU A 568 4.66 -3.53 -8.37
C GLU A 568 3.39 -3.55 -9.22
N ASP A 569 3.09 -2.43 -9.90
CA ASP A 569 1.87 -2.25 -10.67
C ASP A 569 2.09 -2.40 -12.17
N THR A 570 3.22 -2.95 -12.61
CA THR A 570 3.44 -3.24 -14.03
C THR A 570 4.34 -4.46 -14.25
N ALA A 571 5.60 -4.43 -13.82
CA ALA A 571 6.52 -5.56 -14.05
C ALA A 571 6.04 -6.87 -13.41
N LEU A 572 5.39 -6.80 -12.24
CA LEU A 572 4.78 -7.97 -11.57
C LEU A 572 3.67 -8.66 -12.37
N TYR A 573 3.13 -8.02 -13.40
CA TYR A 573 2.09 -8.57 -14.27
C TYR A 573 2.64 -9.02 -15.64
N VAL A 574 3.94 -8.84 -15.90
CA VAL A 574 4.59 -9.17 -17.18
C VAL A 574 5.68 -10.24 -17.04
N TYR A 575 6.35 -10.31 -15.89
CA TYR A 575 7.34 -11.35 -15.64
C TYR A 575 6.69 -12.48 -14.85
N ASN A 576 6.06 -13.45 -15.52
CA ASN A 576 5.21 -14.46 -14.88
C ASN A 576 5.77 -15.91 -14.83
N PRO A 577 7.08 -16.18 -14.67
CA PRO A 577 7.56 -17.57 -14.55
C PRO A 577 7.06 -18.28 -13.29
N LEU A 578 6.86 -17.53 -12.19
CA LEU A 578 6.22 -18.03 -10.98
C LEU A 578 5.58 -16.88 -10.21
N VAL A 579 4.27 -16.69 -10.36
CA VAL A 579 3.57 -15.46 -9.91
C VAL A 579 3.38 -15.38 -8.40
N SER A 580 3.72 -16.43 -7.64
CA SER A 580 3.82 -16.36 -6.18
C SER A 580 5.01 -15.54 -5.70
N LEU A 581 6.03 -15.33 -6.54
CA LEU A 581 7.13 -14.41 -6.28
C LEU A 581 6.81 -12.98 -6.74
N ASN A 582 5.69 -12.77 -7.43
CA ASN A 582 5.30 -11.45 -7.93
C ASN A 582 4.52 -10.71 -6.85
N GLU A 583 5.26 -10.19 -5.88
CA GLU A 583 4.71 -9.48 -4.73
C GLU A 583 5.36 -8.12 -4.45
N VAL A 584 4.67 -7.32 -3.65
CA VAL A 584 5.16 -6.05 -3.11
C VAL A 584 6.51 -6.27 -2.41
N GLY A 585 7.55 -5.56 -2.88
CA GLY A 585 8.92 -5.67 -2.37
C GLY A 585 9.72 -6.89 -2.85
N THR A 586 9.28 -7.58 -3.89
CA THR A 586 9.97 -8.76 -4.40
C THR A 586 11.36 -8.46 -5.00
N SER A 587 12.22 -9.49 -4.99
CA SER A 587 13.45 -9.58 -5.78
C SER A 587 13.39 -10.63 -6.89
N PHE A 588 12.21 -11.23 -7.13
CA PHE A 588 11.97 -12.34 -8.06
C PHE A 588 12.86 -13.57 -7.80
N LYS A 589 13.27 -13.80 -6.55
CA LYS A 589 14.20 -14.88 -6.18
C LYS A 589 13.62 -15.78 -5.08
N PRO A 590 13.89 -17.09 -5.14
CA PRO A 590 13.66 -17.99 -4.03
C PRO A 590 14.60 -17.67 -2.86
N THR A 591 14.29 -18.17 -1.67
CA THR A 591 15.11 -17.98 -0.47
C THR A 591 15.67 -19.32 0.00
N SER A 592 17.01 -19.39 0.12
CA SER A 592 17.67 -20.58 0.68
C SER A 592 17.49 -20.66 2.20
N LEU A 593 17.61 -21.88 2.77
CA LEU A 593 17.57 -22.07 4.23
C LEU A 593 18.61 -21.20 4.95
N GLN A 594 19.82 -21.11 4.41
CA GLN A 594 20.89 -20.28 4.96
C GLN A 594 20.52 -18.79 4.97
N ALA A 595 20.01 -18.27 3.85
CA ALA A 595 19.57 -16.88 3.74
C ALA A 595 18.43 -16.56 4.72
N PHE A 596 17.45 -17.46 4.85
CA PHE A 596 16.36 -17.33 5.83
C PHE A 596 16.88 -17.26 7.28
N HIS A 597 17.83 -18.12 7.65
CA HIS A 597 18.39 -18.10 9.00
C HIS A 597 19.27 -16.87 9.25
N GLN A 598 20.05 -16.42 8.26
CA GLN A 598 20.84 -15.19 8.35
C GLN A 598 19.96 -13.96 8.52
N PHE A 599 18.87 -13.88 7.75
CA PHE A 599 17.88 -12.83 7.84
C PHE A 599 17.28 -12.72 9.25
N ASN A 600 16.86 -13.83 9.84
CA ASN A 600 16.32 -13.84 11.20
C ASN A 600 17.35 -13.45 12.28
N LYS A 601 18.63 -13.82 12.11
CA LYS A 601 19.72 -13.38 13.01
C LYS A 601 19.92 -11.85 12.94
N GLN A 602 19.93 -11.29 11.72
CA GLN A 602 20.05 -9.85 11.52
C GLN A 602 18.86 -9.12 12.13
N ARG A 603 17.63 -9.60 11.87
CA ARG A 603 16.42 -9.02 12.44
C ARG A 603 16.42 -9.01 13.97
N GLN A 604 16.80 -10.11 14.61
CA GLN A 604 16.93 -10.16 16.07
C GLN A 604 17.90 -9.08 16.60
N SER A 605 18.95 -8.78 15.85
CA SER A 605 20.00 -7.84 16.29
C SER A 605 19.62 -6.37 16.05
N PHE A 606 18.94 -6.06 14.93
CA PHE A 606 18.72 -4.68 14.49
C PHE A 606 17.26 -4.23 14.51
N SER A 607 16.29 -5.14 14.34
CA SER A 607 14.86 -4.80 14.28
C SER A 607 14.00 -5.85 14.99
N PRO A 608 14.24 -6.14 16.29
CA PRO A 608 13.60 -7.27 16.99
C PRO A 608 12.07 -7.11 17.13
N PHE A 609 11.53 -5.90 16.96
CA PHE A 609 10.11 -5.57 17.15
C PHE A 609 9.37 -5.23 15.84
N THR A 610 10.01 -5.44 14.68
CA THR A 610 9.39 -5.30 13.36
C THR A 610 8.27 -6.31 13.15
N MET A 611 7.32 -6.03 12.25
CA MET A 611 6.25 -6.98 11.93
C MET A 611 6.75 -8.13 11.03
N ASN A 612 6.12 -9.30 11.20
CA ASN A 612 6.23 -10.47 10.34
C ASN A 612 4.89 -10.64 9.62
N ALA A 613 4.69 -9.89 8.54
CA ALA A 613 3.48 -9.99 7.72
C ALA A 613 3.59 -11.11 6.69
N THR A 614 2.44 -11.68 6.32
CA THR A 614 2.32 -12.66 5.23
C THR A 614 1.18 -12.30 4.28
N SER A 615 0.17 -11.55 4.71
CA SER A 615 -0.85 -10.94 3.86
C SER A 615 -1.14 -9.55 4.39
N THR A 616 -1.50 -8.63 3.51
CA THR A 616 -1.93 -7.28 3.87
C THR A 616 -3.09 -6.86 2.97
N HIS A 617 -3.58 -5.62 3.12
CA HIS A 617 -4.58 -5.05 2.23
C HIS A 617 -4.00 -4.63 0.86
N ASP A 618 -2.68 -4.68 0.66
CA ASP A 618 -2.00 -4.28 -0.59
C ASP A 618 -1.16 -5.40 -1.22
N THR A 619 -1.00 -6.55 -0.55
CA THR A 619 -0.43 -7.75 -1.16
C THR A 619 -1.19 -8.12 -2.42
N LYS A 620 -0.47 -8.41 -3.52
CA LYS A 620 -1.07 -8.78 -4.82
C LYS A 620 -1.83 -10.10 -4.74
N ARG A 621 -1.44 -10.99 -3.82
CA ARG A 621 -2.08 -12.29 -3.59
C ARG A 621 -2.01 -12.61 -2.10
N SER A 622 -3.05 -13.21 -1.54
CA SER A 622 -3.02 -13.69 -0.15
C SER A 622 -2.01 -14.82 0.05
N GLU A 623 -1.64 -15.06 1.31
CA GLU A 623 -0.61 -16.01 1.71
C GLU A 623 -0.84 -17.45 1.23
N ASP A 624 -2.09 -17.91 1.22
CA ASP A 624 -2.40 -19.30 0.85
C ASP A 624 -2.46 -19.47 -0.68
N VAL A 625 -2.80 -18.41 -1.44
CA VAL A 625 -2.66 -18.39 -2.91
C VAL A 625 -1.21 -18.59 -3.30
N ARG A 626 -0.29 -17.83 -2.68
CA ARG A 626 1.15 -17.96 -2.96
C ARG A 626 1.68 -19.32 -2.53
N ALA A 627 1.28 -19.82 -1.36
CA ALA A 627 1.69 -21.13 -0.86
C ALA A 627 1.31 -22.30 -1.79
N ARG A 628 0.14 -22.23 -2.45
CA ARG A 628 -0.29 -23.18 -3.49
C ARG A 628 0.54 -23.06 -4.76
N ILE A 629 0.72 -21.84 -5.28
CA ILE A 629 1.46 -21.61 -6.52
C ILE A 629 2.94 -22.03 -6.37
N ASN A 630 3.54 -21.87 -5.19
CA ASN A 630 4.91 -22.32 -4.90
C ASN A 630 5.16 -23.81 -5.23
N THR A 631 4.11 -24.64 -5.15
CA THR A 631 4.20 -26.08 -5.48
C THR A 631 4.58 -26.34 -6.94
N LEU A 632 4.35 -25.39 -7.86
CA LEU A 632 4.76 -25.52 -9.26
C LEU A 632 6.28 -25.62 -9.43
N SER A 633 7.05 -25.02 -8.51
CA SER A 633 8.51 -25.18 -8.50
C SER A 633 8.95 -26.61 -8.17
N GLU A 634 8.05 -27.44 -7.67
CA GLU A 634 8.34 -28.83 -7.29
C GLU A 634 8.00 -29.85 -8.37
N ILE A 635 7.14 -29.49 -9.32
CA ILE A 635 6.55 -30.36 -10.34
C ILE A 635 6.77 -29.80 -11.75
N VAL A 636 7.95 -29.26 -12.02
CA VAL A 636 8.20 -28.44 -13.23
C VAL A 636 7.93 -29.20 -14.53
N GLU A 637 8.34 -30.46 -14.61
CA GLU A 637 8.11 -31.30 -15.79
C GLU A 637 6.61 -31.53 -16.02
N GLU A 638 5.84 -31.81 -14.96
CA GLU A 638 4.39 -31.93 -15.05
C GLU A 638 3.74 -30.58 -15.43
N TRP A 639 4.25 -29.46 -14.91
CA TRP A 639 3.76 -28.13 -15.25
C TRP A 639 3.96 -27.76 -16.72
N GLU A 640 5.11 -28.12 -17.30
CA GLU A 640 5.39 -27.94 -18.72
C GLU A 640 4.39 -28.73 -19.58
N ASP A 641 4.19 -30.01 -19.27
CA ASP A 641 3.18 -30.86 -19.96
C ASP A 641 1.76 -30.28 -19.82
N LEU A 642 1.41 -29.78 -18.63
CA LEU A 642 0.11 -29.15 -18.37
C LEU A 642 -0.08 -27.90 -19.21
N LEU A 643 0.94 -27.03 -19.30
CA LEU A 643 0.87 -25.81 -20.10
C LEU A 643 0.65 -26.10 -21.58
N GLU A 644 1.39 -27.04 -22.16
CA GLU A 644 1.23 -27.42 -23.56
C GLU A 644 -0.16 -28.00 -23.83
N ARG A 645 -0.62 -28.91 -22.97
CA ARG A 645 -1.94 -29.52 -23.09
C ARG A 645 -3.06 -28.48 -22.96
N TRP A 646 -3.00 -27.63 -21.94
CA TRP A 646 -4.03 -26.62 -21.69
C TRP A 646 -4.08 -25.57 -22.79
N LYS A 647 -2.92 -25.15 -23.31
CA LYS A 647 -2.83 -24.29 -24.49
C LYS A 647 -3.54 -24.93 -25.69
N SER A 648 -3.27 -26.20 -25.98
CA SER A 648 -3.92 -26.91 -27.09
C SER A 648 -5.44 -27.05 -26.90
N LEU A 649 -5.90 -27.42 -25.70
CA LEU A 649 -7.32 -27.56 -25.39
C LEU A 649 -8.11 -26.25 -25.45
N ASN A 650 -7.43 -25.12 -25.26
CA ASN A 650 -8.06 -23.80 -25.22
C ASN A 650 -7.75 -22.93 -26.45
N GLU A 651 -6.98 -23.43 -27.42
CA GLU A 651 -6.51 -22.67 -28.59
C GLU A 651 -7.69 -22.08 -29.40
N ASN A 652 -8.72 -22.90 -29.64
CA ASN A 652 -9.93 -22.49 -30.38
C ASN A 652 -10.83 -21.50 -29.62
N LYS A 653 -10.57 -21.26 -28.33
CA LYS A 653 -11.31 -20.29 -27.50
C LYS A 653 -10.68 -18.90 -27.52
N LYS A 654 -9.46 -18.77 -28.06
CA LYS A 654 -8.76 -17.48 -28.17
C LYS A 654 -9.34 -16.64 -29.31
N ILE A 655 -9.41 -15.34 -29.11
CA ILE A 655 -9.89 -14.37 -30.10
C ILE A 655 -8.71 -13.52 -30.57
N SER A 656 -8.61 -13.29 -31.88
CA SER A 656 -7.61 -12.39 -32.46
C SER A 656 -8.11 -10.95 -32.40
N VAL A 657 -7.32 -10.07 -31.80
CA VAL A 657 -7.58 -8.63 -31.66
C VAL A 657 -6.32 -7.89 -32.13
N ASN A 658 -6.44 -7.02 -33.14
CA ASN A 658 -5.33 -6.26 -33.73
C ASN A 658 -4.11 -7.11 -34.14
N GLY A 659 -4.33 -8.37 -34.56
CA GLY A 659 -3.27 -9.28 -35.01
C GLY A 659 -2.58 -10.07 -33.89
N GLY A 660 -2.97 -9.87 -32.62
CA GLY A 660 -2.54 -10.68 -31.47
C GLY A 660 -3.67 -11.54 -30.92
N LEU A 661 -3.36 -12.68 -30.29
CA LEU A 661 -4.35 -13.50 -29.61
C LEU A 661 -4.60 -12.97 -28.18
N ALA A 662 -5.85 -13.06 -27.74
CA ALA A 662 -6.27 -12.78 -26.36
C ALA A 662 -6.78 -14.08 -25.70
N PRO A 663 -6.20 -14.49 -24.55
CA PRO A 663 -4.99 -13.94 -23.93
C PRO A 663 -3.73 -14.22 -24.75
N ASP A 664 -2.75 -13.34 -24.62
CA ASP A 664 -1.39 -13.65 -25.09
C ASP A 664 -0.76 -14.77 -24.23
N PRO A 665 0.39 -15.34 -24.63
CA PRO A 665 1.01 -16.43 -23.86
C PRO A 665 1.40 -16.08 -22.41
N ASP A 666 1.79 -14.83 -22.13
CA ASP A 666 2.19 -14.40 -20.79
C ASP A 666 0.95 -14.27 -19.87
N GLU A 667 -0.10 -13.62 -20.38
CA GLU A 667 -1.41 -13.52 -19.72
C GLU A 667 -2.05 -14.89 -19.48
N GLU A 668 -1.88 -15.83 -20.41
CA GLU A 668 -2.38 -17.20 -20.28
C GLU A 668 -1.67 -17.95 -19.15
N ILE A 669 -0.34 -17.86 -19.04
CA ILE A 669 0.41 -18.42 -17.91
C ILE A 669 -0.04 -17.79 -16.59
N LEU A 670 -0.17 -16.45 -16.56
CA LEU A 670 -0.65 -15.72 -15.38
C LEU A 670 -2.04 -16.22 -14.95
N LEU A 671 -2.95 -16.41 -15.89
CA LEU A 671 -4.30 -16.91 -15.65
C LEU A 671 -4.29 -18.34 -15.08
N TYR A 672 -3.53 -19.27 -15.69
CA TYR A 672 -3.46 -20.65 -15.19
C TYR A 672 -2.86 -20.73 -13.78
N GLN A 673 -1.79 -19.99 -13.49
CA GLN A 673 -1.24 -19.94 -12.12
C GLN A 673 -2.22 -19.29 -11.14
N THR A 674 -2.94 -18.25 -11.56
CA THR A 674 -3.98 -17.61 -10.73
C THR A 674 -5.11 -18.58 -10.40
N LEU A 675 -5.57 -19.37 -11.39
CA LEU A 675 -6.56 -20.43 -11.18
C LEU A 675 -6.05 -21.46 -10.17
N ILE A 676 -4.82 -21.97 -10.33
CA ILE A 676 -4.22 -22.93 -9.38
C ILE A 676 -4.21 -22.39 -7.95
N GLY A 677 -3.78 -21.13 -7.79
CA GLY A 677 -3.65 -20.51 -6.48
C GLY A 677 -4.98 -20.20 -5.81
N ALA A 678 -5.91 -19.61 -6.53
CA ALA A 678 -7.13 -19.02 -5.96
C ALA A 678 -8.40 -19.86 -6.12
N TRP A 679 -8.34 -21.02 -6.78
CA TRP A 679 -9.52 -21.89 -6.93
C TRP A 679 -10.11 -22.27 -5.56
N PRO A 680 -11.44 -22.15 -5.37
CA PRO A 680 -12.06 -22.45 -4.08
C PRO A 680 -11.94 -23.92 -3.67
N LEU A 681 -11.89 -24.18 -2.36
CA LEU A 681 -11.94 -25.54 -1.81
C LEU A 681 -13.36 -26.12 -1.79
N HIS A 682 -14.36 -25.25 -1.81
CA HIS A 682 -15.77 -25.61 -1.71
C HIS A 682 -16.51 -25.21 -2.99
N SER A 683 -17.32 -26.12 -3.53
CA SER A 683 -17.97 -25.93 -4.83
C SER A 683 -18.99 -24.79 -4.82
N GLU A 684 -19.61 -24.51 -3.68
CA GLU A 684 -20.54 -23.38 -3.50
C GLU A 684 -19.89 -22.00 -3.68
N GLU A 685 -18.56 -21.91 -3.53
CA GLU A 685 -17.82 -20.65 -3.71
C GLU A 685 -17.46 -20.38 -5.18
N VAL A 686 -17.49 -21.41 -6.04
CA VAL A 686 -17.06 -21.35 -7.45
C VAL A 686 -17.81 -20.27 -8.26
N PRO A 687 -19.15 -20.11 -8.17
CA PRO A 687 -19.85 -19.06 -8.91
C PRO A 687 -19.36 -17.65 -8.56
N SER A 688 -19.12 -17.40 -7.26
CA SER A 688 -18.58 -16.10 -6.80
C SER A 688 -17.13 -15.89 -7.26
N PHE A 689 -16.34 -16.96 -7.30
CA PHE A 689 -14.96 -16.94 -7.77
C PHE A 689 -14.87 -16.63 -9.27
N LYS A 690 -15.73 -17.22 -10.11
CA LYS A 690 -15.76 -16.92 -11.56
C LYS A 690 -15.95 -15.42 -11.82
N LYS A 691 -16.79 -14.75 -11.04
CA LYS A 691 -16.96 -13.29 -11.11
C LYS A 691 -15.70 -12.54 -10.70
N ARG A 692 -15.14 -12.87 -9.52
CA ARG A 692 -13.90 -12.26 -8.99
C ARG A 692 -12.73 -12.41 -9.96
N LEU A 693 -12.62 -13.55 -10.62
CA LEU A 693 -11.56 -13.83 -11.59
C LEU A 693 -11.66 -12.94 -12.83
N LYS A 694 -12.87 -12.70 -13.36
CA LYS A 694 -13.05 -11.78 -14.51
C LYS A 694 -12.57 -10.37 -14.16
N ASP A 695 -13.00 -9.85 -13.01
CA ASP A 695 -12.56 -8.54 -12.52
C ASP A 695 -11.03 -8.48 -12.36
N TYR A 696 -10.43 -9.56 -11.86
CA TYR A 696 -8.97 -9.68 -11.72
C TYR A 696 -8.24 -9.70 -13.07
N VAL A 697 -8.71 -10.46 -14.06
CA VAL A 697 -8.03 -10.58 -15.38
C VAL A 697 -7.99 -9.22 -16.07
N ILE A 698 -9.08 -8.45 -16.05
CA ILE A 698 -9.10 -7.10 -16.61
C ILE A 698 -8.15 -6.18 -15.85
N LYS A 699 -8.15 -6.24 -14.52
CA LYS A 699 -7.20 -5.47 -13.72
C LYS A 699 -5.75 -5.83 -14.08
N ALA A 700 -5.40 -7.11 -14.09
CA ALA A 700 -4.06 -7.59 -14.39
C ALA A 700 -3.58 -7.12 -15.78
N ALA A 701 -4.44 -7.23 -16.81
CA ALA A 701 -4.11 -6.76 -18.16
C ALA A 701 -3.88 -5.24 -18.22
N ARG A 702 -4.68 -4.45 -17.49
CA ARG A 702 -4.53 -2.99 -17.39
C ARG A 702 -3.27 -2.57 -16.63
N GLU A 703 -2.89 -3.29 -15.57
CA GLU A 703 -1.63 -3.06 -14.84
C GLU A 703 -0.41 -3.44 -15.69
N ALA A 704 -0.47 -4.52 -16.48
CA ALA A 704 0.63 -4.93 -17.37
C ALA A 704 1.00 -3.87 -18.43
N MET A 705 0.00 -3.07 -18.85
CA MET A 705 0.09 -2.02 -19.86
C MET A 705 0.63 -2.53 -21.22
N THR A 706 0.39 -3.80 -21.55
CA THR A 706 0.82 -4.42 -22.82
C THR A 706 -0.22 -4.21 -23.92
N HIS A 707 -1.47 -4.67 -23.70
CA HIS A 707 -2.55 -4.62 -24.70
C HIS A 707 -3.69 -3.65 -24.35
N THR A 708 -3.88 -3.38 -23.05
CA THR A 708 -4.84 -2.43 -22.50
C THR A 708 -4.21 -1.69 -21.31
N ARG A 709 -4.77 -0.54 -20.92
CA ARG A 709 -4.30 0.24 -19.77
C ARG A 709 -5.44 1.07 -19.18
N TRP A 710 -5.34 1.44 -17.91
CA TRP A 710 -6.35 2.26 -17.24
C TRP A 710 -6.63 3.59 -17.95
N THR A 711 -5.61 4.20 -18.55
CA THR A 711 -5.75 5.52 -19.15
C THR A 711 -6.36 5.52 -20.56
N ALA A 712 -6.34 4.37 -21.23
CA ALA A 712 -6.89 4.16 -22.56
C ALA A 712 -7.27 2.66 -22.71
N PRO A 713 -8.43 2.25 -22.17
CA PRO A 713 -8.85 0.84 -22.21
C PRO A 713 -9.06 0.35 -23.65
N ASN A 714 -8.49 -0.80 -23.99
CA ASN A 714 -8.78 -1.53 -25.21
C ASN A 714 -9.95 -2.50 -24.96
N THR A 715 -11.17 -2.00 -25.10
CA THR A 715 -12.39 -2.75 -24.76
C THR A 715 -12.57 -4.02 -25.58
N GLU A 716 -12.07 -4.06 -26.83
CA GLU A 716 -12.13 -5.26 -27.66
C GLU A 716 -11.26 -6.38 -27.08
N TYR A 717 -10.03 -6.05 -26.68
CA TYR A 717 -9.12 -6.99 -26.03
C TYR A 717 -9.66 -7.46 -24.67
N GLU A 718 -10.20 -6.54 -23.87
CA GLU A 718 -10.80 -6.84 -22.56
C GLU A 718 -11.98 -7.80 -22.69
N ASN A 719 -12.89 -7.56 -23.64
CA ASN A 719 -14.01 -8.46 -23.91
C ASN A 719 -13.53 -9.85 -24.36
N ALA A 720 -12.46 -9.91 -25.16
CA ALA A 720 -11.86 -11.17 -25.59
C ALA A 720 -11.27 -11.97 -24.42
N LEU A 721 -10.59 -11.30 -23.48
CA LEU A 721 -10.09 -11.91 -22.24
C LEU A 721 -11.21 -12.47 -21.37
N GLU A 722 -12.30 -11.72 -21.20
CA GLU A 722 -13.47 -12.19 -20.44
C GLU A 722 -14.14 -13.38 -21.11
N ALA A 723 -14.27 -13.36 -22.44
CA ALA A 723 -14.85 -14.45 -23.23
C ALA A 723 -14.00 -15.72 -23.11
N PHE A 724 -12.68 -15.61 -23.25
CA PHE A 724 -11.76 -16.73 -23.03
C PHE A 724 -11.91 -17.29 -21.60
N THR A 725 -11.82 -16.42 -20.59
CA THR A 725 -11.93 -16.81 -19.17
C THR A 725 -13.27 -17.49 -18.86
N GLY A 726 -14.36 -17.01 -19.45
CA GLY A 726 -15.67 -17.67 -19.35
C GLY A 726 -15.70 -19.05 -19.99
N SER A 727 -15.14 -19.16 -21.21
CA SER A 727 -15.19 -20.38 -22.03
C SER A 727 -14.33 -21.52 -21.47
N ILE A 728 -13.19 -21.22 -20.84
CA ILE A 728 -12.36 -22.26 -20.19
C ILE A 728 -12.99 -22.78 -18.89
N LEU A 729 -13.92 -22.03 -18.28
CA LEU A 729 -14.60 -22.38 -17.03
C LEU A 729 -16.06 -22.80 -17.21
N ASP A 730 -16.51 -23.05 -18.44
CA ASP A 730 -17.86 -23.50 -18.72
C ASP A 730 -18.08 -24.94 -18.20
N GLU A 731 -19.22 -25.16 -17.55
CA GLU A 731 -19.66 -26.43 -16.95
C GLU A 731 -20.83 -27.06 -17.73
N THR A 732 -21.36 -26.38 -18.76
CA THR A 732 -22.59 -26.78 -19.46
C THR A 732 -22.38 -27.83 -20.56
N GLY A 733 -21.13 -28.19 -20.87
CA GLY A 733 -20.76 -29.20 -21.87
C GLY A 733 -19.48 -29.96 -21.51
N GLU A 734 -18.96 -30.77 -22.44
CA GLU A 734 -17.68 -31.45 -22.28
C GLU A 734 -16.52 -30.43 -22.27
N ASN A 735 -15.93 -30.20 -21.10
CA ASN A 735 -14.79 -29.32 -20.91
C ASN A 735 -13.60 -30.10 -20.34
N GLU A 736 -12.84 -30.74 -21.24
CA GLU A 736 -11.69 -31.56 -20.89
C GLU A 736 -10.62 -30.77 -20.10
N PHE A 737 -10.44 -29.48 -20.41
CA PHE A 737 -9.54 -28.61 -19.66
C PHE A 737 -9.97 -28.51 -18.19
N LEU A 738 -11.24 -28.18 -17.92
CA LEU A 738 -11.72 -27.97 -16.57
C LEU A 738 -11.67 -29.27 -15.75
N GLU A 739 -12.03 -30.41 -16.35
CA GLU A 739 -11.93 -31.70 -15.69
C GLU A 739 -10.48 -32.03 -15.29
N HIS A 740 -9.54 -31.86 -16.23
CA HIS A 740 -8.12 -32.10 -15.98
C HIS A 740 -7.57 -31.12 -14.92
N PHE A 741 -7.92 -29.84 -15.05
CA PHE A 741 -7.54 -28.78 -14.13
C PHE A 741 -8.00 -29.10 -12.69
N LEU A 742 -9.25 -29.48 -12.47
CA LEU A 742 -9.80 -29.75 -11.14
C LEU A 742 -9.06 -30.91 -10.44
N ARG A 743 -8.71 -31.97 -11.19
CA ARG A 743 -7.92 -33.09 -10.65
C ARG A 743 -6.54 -32.63 -10.20
N THR A 744 -5.83 -31.85 -11.04
CA THR A 744 -4.52 -31.30 -10.69
C THR A 744 -4.61 -30.33 -9.52
N GLN A 745 -5.55 -29.39 -9.57
CA GLN A 745 -5.72 -28.34 -8.58
C GLN A 745 -6.00 -28.91 -7.20
N SER A 746 -6.86 -29.93 -7.07
CA SER A 746 -7.16 -30.56 -5.78
C SER A 746 -5.90 -31.12 -5.08
N ARG A 747 -5.01 -31.74 -5.85
CA ARG A 747 -3.72 -32.26 -5.34
C ARG A 747 -2.77 -31.12 -4.94
N LEU A 748 -2.66 -30.06 -5.74
CA LEU A 748 -1.82 -28.91 -5.42
C LEU A 748 -2.36 -28.10 -4.25
N ALA A 749 -3.68 -28.04 -4.07
CA ALA A 749 -4.33 -27.39 -2.94
C ALA A 749 -3.91 -28.02 -1.61
N TYR A 750 -3.80 -29.35 -1.58
CA TYR A 750 -3.33 -30.10 -0.41
C TYR A 750 -1.87 -29.75 -0.04
N TYR A 751 -0.95 -29.75 -1.02
CA TYR A 751 0.44 -29.34 -0.76
C TYR A 751 0.56 -27.86 -0.39
N GLY A 752 -0.27 -27.00 -1.00
CA GLY A 752 -0.37 -25.58 -0.63
C GLY A 752 -0.84 -25.37 0.80
N ALA A 753 -1.76 -26.20 1.30
CA ALA A 753 -2.19 -26.19 2.71
C ALA A 753 -1.04 -26.55 3.66
N LEU A 754 -0.21 -27.54 3.32
CA LEU A 754 0.99 -27.89 4.11
C LEU A 754 2.00 -26.74 4.14
N ASN A 755 2.29 -26.12 2.98
CA ASN A 755 3.16 -24.94 2.91
C ASN A 755 2.61 -23.78 3.77
N SER A 756 1.29 -23.57 3.76
CA SER A 756 0.62 -22.54 4.55
C SER A 756 0.72 -22.78 6.05
N LEU A 757 0.56 -24.04 6.52
CA LEU A 757 0.76 -24.40 7.92
C LEU A 757 2.21 -24.20 8.37
N SER A 758 3.17 -24.59 7.53
CA SER A 758 4.59 -24.35 7.78
C SER A 758 4.91 -22.86 7.86
N GLN A 759 4.41 -22.07 6.91
CA GLN A 759 4.58 -20.62 6.89
C GLN A 759 3.99 -19.97 8.15
N LEU A 760 2.80 -20.39 8.57
CA LEU A 760 2.14 -19.90 9.79
C LEU A 760 2.98 -20.16 11.04
N LEU A 761 3.50 -21.39 11.20
CA LEU A 761 4.36 -21.71 12.33
C LEU A 761 5.64 -20.86 12.33
N ILE A 762 6.30 -20.75 11.17
CA ILE A 762 7.52 -19.96 11.00
C ILE A 762 7.26 -18.48 11.30
N LYS A 763 6.14 -17.92 10.81
CA LYS A 763 5.70 -16.54 11.11
C LYS A 763 5.62 -16.29 12.61
N ILE A 764 4.96 -17.19 13.34
CA ILE A 764 4.74 -17.04 14.78
C ILE A 764 6.02 -17.26 15.58
N ALA A 765 6.90 -18.20 15.19
CA ALA A 765 8.08 -18.56 15.97
C ALA A 765 9.31 -17.67 15.72
N SER A 766 9.39 -17.02 14.55
CA SER A 766 10.52 -16.16 14.17
C SER A 766 10.64 -14.90 15.06
N PRO A 767 11.83 -14.29 15.15
CA PRO A 767 12.01 -12.94 15.69
C PRO A 767 11.12 -11.91 14.97
N GLY A 768 10.68 -10.86 15.68
CA GLY A 768 9.65 -9.93 15.20
C GLY A 768 8.25 -10.25 15.75
N VAL A 769 7.27 -9.45 15.35
CA VAL A 769 5.87 -9.49 15.80
C VAL A 769 5.00 -10.09 14.68
N PRO A 770 4.41 -11.29 14.83
CA PRO A 770 3.54 -11.86 13.79
C PRO A 770 2.28 -11.02 13.59
N ASP A 771 2.04 -10.63 12.34
CA ASP A 771 0.86 -9.90 11.91
C ASP A 771 -0.12 -10.82 11.16
N PHE A 772 -1.41 -10.57 11.36
CA PHE A 772 -2.50 -11.32 10.74
C PHE A 772 -3.44 -10.35 10.06
N TYR A 773 -3.65 -10.55 8.76
CA TYR A 773 -4.69 -9.84 8.03
C TYR A 773 -6.05 -10.47 8.32
N GLN A 774 -7.09 -9.64 8.36
CA GLN A 774 -8.43 -10.09 8.72
C GLN A 774 -8.86 -11.31 7.90
N GLY A 775 -9.18 -12.39 8.58
CA GLY A 775 -9.64 -13.63 7.99
C GLY A 775 -8.57 -14.69 7.72
N SER A 776 -7.28 -14.35 7.77
CA SER A 776 -6.18 -15.25 7.38
C SER A 776 -5.86 -16.34 8.41
N GLU A 777 -6.58 -16.40 9.53
CA GLU A 777 -6.54 -17.55 10.45
C GLU A 777 -7.23 -18.81 9.91
N LEU A 778 -8.03 -18.64 8.85
CA LEU A 778 -8.52 -19.72 7.98
C LEU A 778 -7.83 -19.63 6.61
N TRP A 779 -8.21 -20.51 5.68
CA TRP A 779 -7.75 -20.42 4.30
C TRP A 779 -8.25 -19.13 3.65
N ASP A 780 -7.33 -18.33 3.11
CA ASP A 780 -7.60 -17.10 2.39
C ASP A 780 -7.11 -17.23 0.95
N PHE A 781 -8.05 -17.21 0.00
CA PHE A 781 -7.79 -17.26 -1.44
C PHE A 781 -8.13 -15.95 -2.13
N SER A 782 -7.78 -14.84 -1.48
CA SER A 782 -7.95 -13.50 -2.03
C SER A 782 -6.84 -13.13 -3.02
N LEU A 783 -7.24 -12.43 -4.08
CA LEU A 783 -6.39 -11.78 -5.08
C LEU A 783 -6.16 -10.30 -4.69
N VAL A 784 -5.56 -9.53 -5.59
CA VAL A 784 -5.23 -8.10 -5.36
C VAL A 784 -6.48 -7.26 -5.06
N ASP A 785 -6.32 -6.15 -4.33
CA ASP A 785 -7.35 -5.12 -4.09
C ASP A 785 -8.20 -4.86 -5.36
N PRO A 786 -9.54 -4.89 -5.30
CA PRO A 786 -10.40 -4.98 -4.12
C PRO A 786 -10.74 -6.39 -3.62
N ASP A 787 -10.21 -7.46 -4.22
CA ASP A 787 -10.59 -8.82 -3.82
C ASP A 787 -10.14 -9.18 -2.40
N ASN A 788 -8.98 -8.68 -1.96
CA ASN A 788 -8.49 -8.80 -0.57
C ASN A 788 -9.22 -7.88 0.44
N ARG A 789 -10.22 -7.10 0.00
CA ARG A 789 -11.02 -6.21 0.88
C ARG A 789 -12.45 -6.72 1.08
N ARG A 790 -12.73 -7.96 0.64
CA ARG A 790 -14.04 -8.60 0.85
C ARG A 790 -14.37 -8.72 2.35
N PRO A 791 -15.68 -8.71 2.70
CA PRO A 791 -16.12 -8.92 4.08
C PRO A 791 -15.65 -10.27 4.64
N VAL A 792 -15.31 -10.29 5.92
CA VAL A 792 -14.89 -11.50 6.63
C VAL A 792 -16.04 -12.03 7.48
N ASP A 793 -16.40 -13.30 7.31
CA ASP A 793 -17.37 -13.97 8.17
C ASP A 793 -16.72 -14.32 9.53
N PHE A 794 -16.82 -13.39 10.46
CA PHE A 794 -16.36 -13.57 11.84
C PHE A 794 -17.32 -14.44 12.67
N THR A 795 -18.59 -14.53 12.30
CA THR A 795 -19.56 -15.39 13.01
C THR A 795 -19.14 -16.85 12.89
N ARG A 796 -18.82 -17.32 11.67
CA ARG A 796 -18.27 -18.66 11.43
C ARG A 796 -16.99 -18.90 12.22
N ARG A 797 -16.04 -17.96 12.19
CA ARG A 797 -14.75 -18.06 12.90
C ARG A 797 -14.90 -18.20 14.41
N VAL A 798 -15.79 -17.40 15.01
CA VAL A 798 -16.13 -17.48 16.44
C VAL A 798 -16.69 -18.86 16.78
N GLN A 799 -17.59 -19.39 15.95
CA GLN A 799 -18.18 -20.72 16.17
C GLN A 799 -17.15 -21.84 16.03
N LEU A 800 -16.30 -21.80 15.00
CA LEU A 800 -15.25 -22.79 14.77
C LEU A 800 -14.26 -22.83 15.94
N LEU A 801 -13.78 -21.66 16.41
CA LEU A 801 -12.85 -21.61 17.54
C LEU A 801 -13.49 -22.14 18.83
N LYS A 802 -14.75 -21.79 19.11
CA LYS A 802 -15.51 -22.35 20.25
C LYS A 802 -15.63 -23.87 20.15
N GLY A 803 -15.93 -24.39 18.95
CA GLY A 803 -15.99 -25.82 18.68
C GLY A 803 -14.66 -26.52 18.95
N LEU A 804 -13.56 -25.98 18.45
CA LEU A 804 -12.21 -26.51 18.67
C LEU A 804 -11.85 -26.57 20.15
N LYS A 805 -12.09 -25.49 20.90
CA LYS A 805 -11.83 -25.43 22.35
C LYS A 805 -12.66 -26.46 23.12
N LYS A 806 -13.91 -26.72 22.71
CA LYS A 806 -14.78 -27.73 23.32
C LYS A 806 -14.32 -29.16 23.04
N ILE A 807 -13.88 -29.45 21.81
CA ILE A 807 -13.34 -30.77 21.46
C ILE A 807 -12.03 -31.01 22.23
N GLU A 808 -11.13 -30.01 22.25
CA GLU A 808 -9.86 -30.08 22.97
C GLU A 808 -10.05 -30.36 24.47
N SER A 809 -11.06 -29.75 25.11
CA SER A 809 -11.33 -30.00 26.53
C SER A 809 -11.93 -31.38 26.84
N THR A 810 -12.48 -32.05 25.84
CA THR A 810 -13.22 -33.31 26.02
C THR A 810 -12.42 -34.53 25.58
N SER A 811 -11.70 -34.44 24.45
CA SER A 811 -10.90 -35.55 23.91
C SER A 811 -9.77 -35.02 23.01
N ARG A 812 -8.56 -34.93 23.58
CA ARG A 812 -7.37 -34.43 22.88
C ARG A 812 -6.82 -35.42 21.83
N ASP A 813 -7.10 -36.72 21.99
CA ASP A 813 -6.62 -37.74 21.05
C ASP A 813 -7.43 -37.79 19.75
N THR A 814 -8.68 -37.31 19.75
CA THR A 814 -9.55 -37.34 18.57
C THR A 814 -9.45 -36.10 17.69
N ILE A 815 -9.03 -34.96 18.24
CA ILE A 815 -9.00 -33.68 17.49
C ILE A 815 -8.02 -33.73 16.32
N ILE A 816 -6.85 -34.34 16.49
CA ILE A 816 -5.79 -34.31 15.48
C ILE A 816 -6.16 -35.12 14.23
N PRO A 817 -6.59 -36.39 14.33
CA PRO A 817 -7.07 -37.13 13.16
C PRO A 817 -8.21 -36.41 12.42
N GLU A 818 -9.16 -35.82 13.16
CA GLU A 818 -10.29 -35.09 12.58
C GLU A 818 -9.83 -33.88 11.74
N LEU A 819 -8.87 -33.11 12.27
CA LEU A 819 -8.29 -31.95 11.58
C LEU A 819 -7.48 -32.33 10.33
N LEU A 820 -6.81 -33.47 10.34
CA LEU A 820 -6.01 -33.94 9.19
C LEU A 820 -6.90 -34.45 8.05
N VAL A 821 -8.02 -35.10 8.39
CA VAL A 821 -8.98 -35.59 7.39
C VAL A 821 -9.77 -34.44 6.77
N ASN A 822 -10.23 -33.48 7.59
CA ASN A 822 -11.07 -32.36 7.14
C ASN A 822 -10.26 -31.07 6.99
N TRP A 823 -9.07 -31.14 6.42
CA TRP A 823 -8.18 -29.99 6.33
C TRP A 823 -8.79 -28.85 5.50
N GLU A 824 -9.66 -29.16 4.53
CA GLU A 824 -10.30 -28.19 3.62
C GLU A 824 -11.15 -27.16 4.36
N ASP A 825 -11.71 -27.49 5.53
CA ASP A 825 -12.58 -26.59 6.27
C ASP A 825 -11.84 -25.48 7.04
N GLY A 826 -10.50 -25.53 7.04
CA GLY A 826 -9.61 -24.53 7.64
C GLY A 826 -9.42 -24.63 9.15
N ARG A 827 -10.12 -25.55 9.83
CA ARG A 827 -9.97 -25.73 11.28
C ARG A 827 -8.54 -26.09 11.68
N ILE A 828 -7.79 -26.79 10.83
CA ILE A 828 -6.39 -27.12 11.11
C ILE A 828 -5.49 -25.87 11.18
N LYS A 829 -5.69 -24.90 10.28
CA LYS A 829 -4.97 -23.62 10.30
C LYS A 829 -5.39 -22.77 11.51
N LEU A 830 -6.69 -22.75 11.82
CA LEU A 830 -7.22 -22.07 13.00
C LEU A 830 -6.65 -22.67 14.30
N TYR A 831 -6.55 -24.00 14.38
CA TYR A 831 -5.98 -24.71 15.51
C TYR A 831 -4.50 -24.35 15.72
N VAL A 832 -3.68 -24.36 14.67
CA VAL A 832 -2.28 -23.94 14.74
C VAL A 832 -2.16 -22.49 15.19
N THR A 833 -2.97 -21.59 14.60
CA THR A 833 -3.00 -20.16 14.96
C THR A 833 -3.30 -19.98 16.45
N TYR A 834 -4.42 -20.54 16.91
CA TYR A 834 -4.87 -20.45 18.30
C TYR A 834 -3.83 -21.00 19.28
N LYS A 835 -3.30 -22.21 19.06
CA LYS A 835 -2.35 -22.85 19.97
C LYS A 835 -1.01 -22.10 20.02
N ALA A 836 -0.46 -21.75 18.86
CA ALA A 836 0.85 -21.11 18.79
C ALA A 836 0.83 -19.66 19.29
N LEU A 837 -0.23 -18.90 19.01
CA LEU A 837 -0.34 -17.52 19.51
C LEU A 837 -0.57 -17.45 21.02
N ASN A 838 -1.43 -18.31 21.57
CA ASN A 838 -1.61 -18.38 23.03
C ASN A 838 -0.31 -18.76 23.73
N PHE A 839 0.39 -19.77 23.22
CA PHE A 839 1.70 -20.16 23.74
C PHE A 839 2.72 -19.02 23.63
N ARG A 840 2.77 -18.31 22.48
CA ARG A 840 3.62 -17.13 22.30
C ARG A 840 3.30 -16.02 23.30
N ARG A 841 2.03 -15.77 23.57
CA ARG A 841 1.57 -14.76 24.54
C ARG A 841 1.96 -15.12 25.97
N GLU A 842 1.85 -16.39 26.36
CA GLU A 842 2.26 -16.89 27.69
C GLU A 842 3.79 -16.85 27.87
N HIS A 843 4.54 -17.12 26.80
CA HIS A 843 6.00 -17.13 26.78
C HIS A 843 6.60 -15.90 26.10
N ARG A 844 5.95 -14.74 26.24
CA ARG A 844 6.25 -13.53 25.47
C ARG A 844 7.72 -13.12 25.48
N ALA A 845 8.39 -13.15 26.63
CA ALA A 845 9.81 -12.80 26.74
C ALA A 845 10.72 -13.71 25.90
N LEU A 846 10.40 -15.01 25.83
CA LEU A 846 11.14 -15.98 25.02
C LEU A 846 11.08 -15.63 23.52
N PHE A 847 9.91 -15.20 23.04
CA PHE A 847 9.71 -14.91 21.63
C PHE A 847 10.13 -13.50 21.21
N LEU A 848 10.09 -12.51 22.11
CA LEU A 848 10.55 -11.16 21.82
C LEU A 848 12.06 -10.99 22.03
N GLU A 849 12.63 -11.62 23.05
CA GLU A 849 14.03 -11.39 23.46
C GLU A 849 14.92 -12.63 23.37
N GLY A 850 14.34 -13.83 23.24
CA GLY A 850 15.11 -15.07 23.26
C GLY A 850 15.97 -15.25 22.02
N GLN A 851 17.20 -15.74 22.19
CA GLN A 851 18.18 -15.98 21.13
C GLN A 851 17.62 -16.90 20.04
N TYR A 852 17.95 -16.59 18.78
CA TYR A 852 17.61 -17.42 17.62
C TYR A 852 18.78 -18.32 17.22
N ILE A 853 18.57 -19.65 17.25
CA ILE A 853 19.60 -20.65 16.91
C ILE A 853 19.08 -21.50 15.74
N PRO A 854 19.65 -21.41 14.53
CA PRO A 854 19.26 -22.25 13.41
C PRO A 854 19.70 -23.70 13.64
N LEU A 855 18.86 -24.67 13.25
CA LEU A 855 19.16 -26.10 13.39
C LEU A 855 19.27 -26.75 12.00
N PRO A 856 20.46 -27.20 11.58
CA PRO A 856 20.61 -27.91 10.32
C PRO A 856 19.95 -29.29 10.39
N GLY A 857 19.31 -29.69 9.29
CA GLY A 857 18.88 -31.07 9.09
C GLY A 857 20.03 -31.96 8.64
N THR A 858 20.02 -33.23 9.03
CA THR A 858 20.94 -34.26 8.53
C THR A 858 20.17 -35.49 8.03
N GLY A 859 20.74 -36.21 7.06
CA GLY A 859 20.09 -37.33 6.39
C GLY A 859 19.43 -36.97 5.05
N ALA A 860 18.65 -37.91 4.49
CA ALA A 860 18.18 -37.85 3.10
C ALA A 860 17.18 -36.70 2.80
N ARG A 861 16.50 -36.16 3.81
CA ARG A 861 15.51 -35.08 3.67
C ARG A 861 15.92 -33.80 4.41
N ASN A 862 17.22 -33.56 4.56
CA ASN A 862 17.74 -32.39 5.28
C ASN A 862 17.23 -31.04 4.75
N ASN A 863 17.02 -30.92 3.44
CA ASN A 863 16.54 -29.70 2.77
C ASN A 863 15.01 -29.55 2.80
N ASN A 864 14.28 -30.56 3.27
CA ASN A 864 12.81 -30.57 3.36
C ASN A 864 12.28 -30.11 4.73
N VAL A 865 13.15 -29.64 5.63
CA VAL A 865 12.75 -29.11 6.94
C VAL A 865 13.38 -27.75 7.18
N VAL A 866 12.61 -26.86 7.79
CA VAL A 866 13.10 -25.62 8.39
C VAL A 866 13.01 -25.80 9.90
N ALA A 867 14.13 -25.68 10.61
CA ALA A 867 14.15 -25.84 12.05
C ALA A 867 15.03 -24.77 12.74
N PHE A 868 14.56 -24.27 13.88
CA PHE A 868 15.30 -23.33 14.71
C PHE A 868 14.81 -23.33 16.16
N LEU A 869 15.67 -22.88 17.08
CA LEU A 869 15.35 -22.67 18.49
C LEU A 869 15.16 -21.20 18.82
N ARG A 870 14.28 -20.95 19.78
CA ARG A 870 14.26 -19.75 20.62
C ARG A 870 14.62 -20.15 22.04
N THR A 871 15.59 -19.46 22.65
CA THR A 871 16.00 -19.72 24.04
C THR A 871 16.15 -18.44 24.84
N LYS A 872 15.63 -18.44 26.07
CA LYS A 872 15.76 -17.35 27.04
C LYS A 872 15.74 -17.96 28.43
N GLU A 873 16.79 -17.68 29.20
CA GLU A 873 16.99 -18.24 30.54
C GLU A 873 16.90 -19.78 30.50
N ASN A 874 15.94 -20.38 31.20
CA ASN A 874 15.76 -21.83 31.23
C ASN A 874 14.67 -22.35 30.29
N GLN A 875 14.07 -21.50 29.46
CA GLN A 875 12.99 -21.85 28.54
C GLN A 875 13.49 -21.98 27.11
N TRP A 876 13.11 -23.07 26.45
CA TRP A 876 13.50 -23.37 25.09
C TRP A 876 12.28 -23.75 24.26
N VAL A 877 12.26 -23.28 23.02
CA VAL A 877 11.25 -23.63 22.03
C VAL A 877 11.92 -24.01 20.73
N LEU A 878 11.55 -25.16 20.18
CA LEU A 878 11.96 -25.65 18.87
C LEU A 878 10.79 -25.55 17.90
N ALA A 879 10.94 -24.74 16.86
CA ALA A 879 10.02 -24.74 15.72
C ALA A 879 10.60 -25.61 14.60
N ALA A 880 9.84 -26.59 14.12
CA ALA A 880 10.18 -27.41 12.97
C ALA A 880 8.99 -27.49 12.01
N ALA A 881 9.24 -27.21 10.73
CA ALA A 881 8.22 -27.17 9.70
C ALA A 881 8.71 -27.81 8.38
N PRO A 882 7.91 -28.65 7.71
CA PRO A 882 8.25 -29.18 6.40
C PRO A 882 8.25 -28.09 5.32
N ARG A 883 9.07 -28.30 4.30
CA ARG A 883 9.07 -27.52 3.05
C ARG A 883 9.31 -28.45 1.87
N LEU A 884 8.90 -28.01 0.69
CA LEU A 884 9.03 -28.76 -0.56
C LEU A 884 8.39 -30.16 -0.43
N THR A 885 7.13 -30.18 -0.03
CA THR A 885 6.39 -31.42 0.29
C THR A 885 5.89 -32.15 -0.94
N ALA A 886 5.70 -31.47 -2.07
CA ALA A 886 5.26 -32.13 -3.31
C ALA A 886 6.39 -33.03 -3.88
N LYS A 887 7.66 -32.61 -3.79
CA LYS A 887 8.84 -33.44 -4.14
C LYS A 887 9.02 -34.66 -3.25
N MET A 888 8.45 -34.65 -2.05
CA MET A 888 8.49 -35.80 -1.16
C MET A 888 7.51 -36.90 -1.60
N ALA A 889 6.61 -36.60 -2.56
CA ALA A 889 5.57 -37.49 -3.05
C ALA A 889 4.75 -38.14 -1.93
N ALA A 890 4.51 -37.38 -0.85
CA ALA A 890 3.71 -37.86 0.27
C ALA A 890 2.25 -37.99 -0.16
N THR A 891 1.74 -39.22 -0.26
CA THR A 891 0.33 -39.55 -0.59
C THR A 891 -0.64 -39.27 0.57
N GLY A 892 -0.30 -38.32 1.46
CA GLY A 892 -0.96 -38.05 2.73
C GLY A 892 -0.13 -37.10 3.60
N PRO A 893 -0.52 -36.87 4.88
CA PRO A 893 0.22 -35.98 5.77
C PRO A 893 1.70 -36.40 5.88
N PRO A 894 2.66 -35.46 5.90
CA PRO A 894 4.09 -35.77 5.94
C PRO A 894 4.50 -36.28 7.32
N LEU A 895 3.99 -37.45 7.73
CA LEU A 895 4.08 -37.98 9.08
C LEU A 895 4.92 -39.26 9.14
N GLY A 896 5.61 -39.41 10.27
CA GLY A 896 6.25 -40.65 10.66
C GLY A 896 7.41 -41.09 9.78
N GLU A 897 7.82 -42.36 9.98
CA GLU A 897 9.02 -42.94 9.37
C GLU A 897 8.90 -43.14 7.86
N ARG A 898 7.69 -43.39 7.33
CA ARG A 898 7.46 -43.55 5.89
C ARG A 898 7.90 -42.33 5.09
N VAL A 899 7.77 -41.13 5.66
CA VAL A 899 8.08 -39.86 4.99
C VAL A 899 9.49 -39.37 5.36
N TRP A 900 9.83 -39.41 6.64
CA TRP A 900 11.07 -38.79 7.16
C TRP A 900 12.24 -39.75 7.32
N GLY A 901 11.99 -41.06 7.36
CA GLY A 901 12.99 -42.09 7.60
C GLY A 901 13.87 -41.77 8.81
N GLN A 902 15.18 -41.77 8.58
CA GLN A 902 16.21 -41.49 9.58
C GLN A 902 16.70 -40.03 9.57
N THR A 903 15.96 -39.10 8.95
CA THR A 903 16.32 -37.67 8.91
C THR A 903 16.25 -37.07 10.31
N ARG A 904 17.25 -36.27 10.68
CA ARG A 904 17.41 -35.71 12.04
C ARG A 904 17.63 -34.21 11.98
N ILE A 905 17.39 -33.56 13.11
CA ILE A 905 17.89 -32.21 13.40
C ILE A 905 18.85 -32.29 14.57
N GLU A 906 19.99 -31.63 14.43
CA GLU A 906 21.00 -31.52 15.48
C GLU A 906 20.55 -30.44 16.46
N ILE A 907 20.59 -30.73 17.77
CA ILE A 907 20.24 -29.77 18.83
C ILE A 907 21.44 -29.57 19.77
N PRO A 908 21.62 -28.35 20.34
CA PRO A 908 22.70 -28.09 21.29
C PRO A 908 22.67 -29.06 22.49
N PRO A 909 23.82 -29.53 23.00
CA PRO A 909 23.88 -30.48 24.13
C PRO A 909 23.15 -30.01 25.39
N GLU A 910 23.13 -28.70 25.64
CA GLU A 910 22.45 -28.03 26.75
C GLU A 910 20.91 -27.95 26.61
N SER A 911 20.38 -28.42 25.47
CA SER A 911 18.94 -28.45 25.21
C SER A 911 18.19 -29.29 26.25
N PRO A 912 17.01 -28.83 26.70
CA PRO A 912 16.20 -29.56 27.68
C PRO A 912 15.72 -30.91 27.16
N VAL A 913 15.49 -31.82 28.10
CA VAL A 913 14.82 -33.10 27.90
C VAL A 913 13.90 -33.35 29.10
N PRO A 914 12.65 -33.79 28.89
CA PRO A 914 12.01 -34.07 27.60
C PRO A 914 11.42 -32.81 26.92
N TRP A 915 11.04 -32.95 25.64
CA TRP A 915 10.34 -31.92 24.87
C TRP A 915 8.84 -32.19 24.80
N THR A 916 7.98 -31.17 24.89
CA THR A 916 6.53 -31.31 24.73
C THR A 916 6.05 -30.60 23.47
N ASN A 917 5.37 -31.31 22.56
CA ASN A 917 4.74 -30.70 21.39
C ASN A 917 3.44 -30.00 21.82
N ILE A 918 3.34 -28.68 21.63
CA ILE A 918 2.17 -27.92 22.12
C ILE A 918 0.88 -28.24 21.35
N PHE A 919 1.00 -28.70 20.10
CA PHE A 919 -0.14 -29.01 19.25
C PHE A 919 -0.73 -30.38 19.59
N THR A 920 0.09 -31.36 19.97
CA THR A 920 -0.38 -32.73 20.21
C THR A 920 -0.38 -33.13 21.68
N GLY A 921 0.33 -32.39 22.55
CA GLY A 921 0.60 -32.77 23.93
C GLY A 921 1.62 -33.91 24.09
N GLN A 922 2.15 -34.43 22.98
CA GLN A 922 3.11 -35.54 23.00
C GLN A 922 4.44 -35.10 23.61
N THR A 923 4.94 -35.93 24.52
CA THR A 923 6.29 -35.80 25.08
C THR A 923 7.28 -36.61 24.24
N LEU A 924 8.37 -35.96 23.83
CA LEU A 924 9.46 -36.52 23.04
C LEU A 924 10.69 -36.68 23.95
N GLU A 925 11.01 -37.92 24.26
CA GLU A 925 12.25 -38.30 24.92
C GLU A 925 13.40 -38.32 23.90
N VAL A 926 14.53 -37.74 24.27
CA VAL A 926 15.78 -37.84 23.51
C VAL A 926 16.61 -38.95 24.14
N PRO A 927 16.90 -40.05 23.43
CA PRO A 927 17.75 -41.11 23.96
C PRO A 927 19.12 -40.53 24.36
N PRO A 928 19.74 -41.01 25.46
CA PRO A 928 21.11 -40.66 25.77
C PRO A 928 22.01 -41.15 24.63
N ALA A 929 22.52 -40.21 23.83
CA ALA A 929 23.39 -40.47 22.68
C ALA A 929 24.71 -39.70 22.85
N PRO A 930 25.84 -40.19 22.29
CA PRO A 930 27.07 -39.41 22.22
C PRO A 930 26.82 -38.09 21.47
N GLU A 931 27.53 -37.04 21.87
CA GLU A 931 27.37 -35.69 21.31
C GLU A 931 27.65 -35.68 19.79
N PRO A 932 26.87 -34.93 18.97
CA PRO A 932 25.75 -34.04 19.34
C PRO A 932 24.40 -34.75 19.53
N ARG A 933 23.53 -34.16 20.36
CA ARG A 933 22.14 -34.63 20.56
C ARG A 933 21.32 -34.43 19.29
N ASN A 934 20.45 -35.38 18.99
CA ASN A 934 19.70 -35.41 17.75
C ASN A 934 18.22 -35.74 17.98
N LEU A 935 17.33 -35.06 17.24
CA LEU A 935 15.90 -35.39 17.18
C LEU A 935 15.56 -36.00 15.82
N LEU A 936 14.97 -37.19 15.84
CA LEU A 936 14.43 -37.83 14.63
C LEU A 936 13.17 -37.12 14.16
N LEU A 937 13.16 -36.63 12.91
CA LEU A 937 12.00 -35.94 12.33
C LEU A 937 10.77 -36.84 12.21
N SER A 938 10.98 -38.14 12.03
CA SER A 938 9.90 -39.15 12.07
C SER A 938 9.18 -39.20 13.42
N ARG A 939 9.86 -38.82 14.51
CA ARG A 939 9.24 -38.67 15.85
C ARG A 939 8.63 -37.29 16.04
N VAL A 940 9.34 -36.23 15.63
CA VAL A 940 8.88 -34.83 15.70
C VAL A 940 7.54 -34.66 14.96
N PHE A 941 7.43 -35.21 13.74
CA PHE A 941 6.24 -35.20 12.91
C PHE A 941 5.48 -36.54 12.97
N SER A 942 5.40 -37.18 14.13
CA SER A 942 4.72 -38.47 14.25
C SER A 942 3.19 -38.35 14.20
N ARG A 943 2.63 -37.26 14.71
CA ARG A 943 1.17 -37.05 14.83
C ARG A 943 0.64 -35.81 14.11
N PHE A 944 1.49 -34.82 13.82
CA PHE A 944 1.06 -33.54 13.25
C PHE A 944 2.12 -32.99 12.27
N PRO A 945 1.72 -32.31 11.17
CA PRO A 945 2.63 -31.96 10.08
C PRO A 945 3.63 -30.85 10.43
N VAL A 946 3.37 -30.08 11.48
CA VAL A 946 4.26 -29.04 12.00
C VAL A 946 4.51 -29.26 13.50
N ALA A 947 5.63 -28.79 14.03
CA ALA A 947 5.96 -29.00 15.43
C ALA A 947 6.48 -27.72 16.09
N LEU A 948 5.87 -27.36 17.21
CA LEU A 948 6.40 -26.38 18.15
C LEU A 948 6.60 -27.10 19.48
N LEU A 949 7.86 -27.41 19.79
CA LEU A 949 8.25 -28.18 20.96
C LEU A 949 8.74 -27.25 22.04
N TYR A 950 8.26 -27.42 23.27
CA TYR A 950 8.69 -26.66 24.44
C TYR A 950 9.46 -27.55 25.41
N GLY A 951 10.55 -27.02 25.96
CA GLY A 951 11.33 -27.67 27.00
C GLY A 951 11.84 -26.66 28.02
N ARG A 952 12.12 -27.13 29.23
CA ARG A 952 12.63 -26.31 30.32
C ARG A 952 13.76 -27.01 31.06
N ASN A 953 14.90 -26.32 31.22
CA ASN A 953 15.99 -26.81 32.07
C ASN A 953 15.63 -26.60 33.55
N GLN A 954 15.95 -27.57 34.40
CA GLN A 954 15.86 -27.37 35.85
C GLN A 954 16.79 -26.22 36.25
N LYS A 955 16.32 -25.31 37.11
CA LYS A 955 17.19 -24.25 37.64
C LYS A 955 18.31 -24.95 38.42
N THR A 956 19.55 -24.79 37.97
CA THR A 956 20.70 -24.99 38.86
C THR A 956 20.54 -23.97 39.98
N GLY A 957 20.29 -24.47 41.20
CA GLY A 957 20.07 -23.67 42.40
C GLY A 957 21.26 -22.82 42.79
#